data_AF-A0A8J8WJC8-F1
#
_entry.id   AF-A0A8J8WJC8-F1
#
_cell.length_a   1.000
_cell.length_b   1.000
_cell.length_c   1.000
_cell.angle_alpha   90.00
_cell.angle_beta   90.00
_cell.angle_gamma   90.00
#
_symmetry.space_group_name_H-M   'P 1'
#
loop_
_entity.id
_entity.type
_entity.pdbx_description
1 polymer ?
#
loop_
_entity_poly.entity_id
_entity_poly.type
_entity_poly.pdbx_seq_one_letter_code
_entity_poly.pdbx_strand_id
1 'polypeptide(L)'
;MESLSSHAGQKRKVNEMSSSDEDERPTTGFRGFARARERSESPPRMGGLGSAARNPWSDMNGASTAEPPRGGAASRGGNPMAGNSFAARMMAKMGYKEGQGLGSSGQGIVNPIEAQARPQGAGLGAVREKTKQARDEEKREAARRGESVEDSSDEEKRQRRKKKQDRKTDSSRSGTSTPVPRTKPKFRTAREIEDAMEGLEVPNVLKSLIDATGKEQRVLTSTAGLMATQEFVSQGESEALKIARRARTDLEAFADEWKGLTERKKFIEDEEAHVISELDAYQDRLNHLTGLIAAVEELDIFEEGDNVTSKFHEMTQKIESMDSKYRDIGEEHRLVETVVAALHPLFRQAMEDWEPLRKPDFLVADLLRLQPILSRRPEHGVTQRSSTTPYETMIYTLWLPRVRSAFLNEWDVYDPNAATALIVAWKPIVPHFVYANLIDQVVVPKLSGALKSWRPRSSRRHPSQQDGKFPWWLFTWLQYLGDRHTNPQQPTGLMSDMKRKFRVVLDTWSLRRGLVNGIELWRDALGPEFDACLRNHLLPRLARHLREDFAVNPQDQDLTAFEDVLRWKGFFKPNVMGLLLVAEFFPKWHEILYIWLTNDPNYEEVGAWFTWWQSQIPKEVNELAIVEEEWTKGLQTMNHAAELGDRAAKELPRPILDRSTSLPSTREDSVREAAAASKTTPAAPSKPAIVEEIAFKDIVEDWCVEQGLIMLPLREAHPKNGSPLFRITASATGKGGVVAYLHGEVVWVQNKKAKDVWEPMGLEDALVERAEGR
;
A
#
# COMPACT_ATOMS: atom_id res chain seq x y z
N MET A 1 -63.00 29.40 -55.43
CA MET A 1 -61.57 29.20 -55.11
C MET A 1 -61.35 27.70 -54.87
N GLU A 2 -61.34 26.81 -55.87
CA GLU A 2 -60.60 26.87 -57.17
C GLU A 2 -59.09 27.02 -56.93
N SER A 3 -58.17 26.24 -57.52
CA SER A 3 -58.23 25.13 -58.51
C SER A 3 -56.95 24.26 -58.37
N LEU A 4 -56.75 23.08 -58.97
CA LEU A 4 -57.51 22.27 -59.95
C LEU A 4 -57.15 20.76 -59.74
N SER A 5 -57.43 19.89 -60.71
CA SER A 5 -57.26 18.42 -60.67
C SER A 5 -56.38 17.85 -61.79
N SER A 6 -55.83 16.64 -61.63
CA SER A 6 -55.83 15.64 -62.71
C SER A 6 -55.82 14.19 -62.17
N HIS A 7 -56.16 13.22 -63.03
CA HIS A 7 -56.47 11.83 -62.71
C HIS A 7 -55.81 10.87 -63.73
N ALA A 8 -55.47 9.64 -63.30
CA ALA A 8 -55.37 8.36 -64.04
C ALA A 8 -54.14 7.52 -63.62
N GLY A 9 -54.19 6.19 -63.47
CA GLY A 9 -55.35 5.29 -63.48
C GLY A 9 -55.01 3.78 -63.37
N GLN A 10 -56.03 2.98 -63.02
CA GLN A 10 -56.28 1.57 -63.40
C GLN A 10 -55.39 0.36 -62.92
N LYS A 11 -55.95 -0.35 -61.92
CA LYS A 11 -56.45 -1.77 -61.97
C LYS A 11 -55.52 -3.00 -62.14
N ARG A 12 -55.75 -3.98 -61.22
CA ARG A 12 -55.75 -5.48 -61.38
C ARG A 12 -54.37 -6.16 -61.53
N LYS A 13 -54.13 -7.46 -61.22
CA LYS A 13 -54.92 -8.65 -60.80
C LYS A 13 -53.92 -9.64 -60.09
N VAL A 14 -54.20 -10.27 -58.94
CA VAL A 14 -54.75 -11.64 -58.71
C VAL A 14 -53.78 -12.84 -58.81
N ASN A 15 -53.85 -13.69 -57.76
CA ASN A 15 -53.36 -15.08 -57.52
C ASN A 15 -51.84 -15.37 -57.44
N GLU A 16 -51.30 -16.11 -56.45
CA GLU A 16 -51.72 -17.31 -55.66
C GLU A 16 -51.30 -18.65 -56.32
N MET A 17 -51.28 -19.73 -55.54
CA MET A 17 -50.87 -21.13 -55.81
C MET A 17 -49.34 -21.41 -55.69
N SER A 18 -48.80 -22.38 -54.91
CA SER A 18 -49.14 -23.82 -54.65
C SER A 18 -48.06 -24.72 -55.31
N SER A 19 -47.66 -25.91 -54.87
CA SER A 19 -47.86 -26.76 -53.66
C SER A 19 -46.89 -27.98 -53.80
N SER A 20 -47.14 -29.06 -53.05
CA SER A 20 -46.62 -30.45 -53.09
C SER A 20 -45.28 -30.71 -52.38
N ASP A 21 -45.19 -31.59 -51.36
CA ASP A 21 -45.69 -33.00 -51.19
C ASP A 21 -44.82 -34.00 -52.01
N GLU A 22 -44.41 -35.20 -51.55
CA GLU A 22 -44.74 -36.06 -50.39
C GLU A 22 -43.51 -36.74 -49.74
N ASP A 23 -43.77 -37.58 -48.73
CA ASP A 23 -42.92 -38.58 -48.05
C ASP A 23 -42.07 -39.52 -48.95
N GLU A 24 -41.00 -40.10 -48.37
CA GLU A 24 -40.76 -41.57 -48.39
C GLU A 24 -39.68 -42.03 -47.37
N ARG A 25 -39.99 -43.06 -46.57
CA ARG A 25 -39.03 -43.99 -45.92
C ARG A 25 -39.01 -45.27 -46.80
N PRO A 26 -37.93 -46.09 -46.93
CA PRO A 26 -37.58 -47.02 -45.84
C PRO A 26 -36.15 -47.67 -45.81
N THR A 27 -36.00 -48.59 -44.85
CA THR A 27 -35.15 -49.81 -44.82
C THR A 27 -33.82 -49.83 -44.04
N THR A 28 -33.64 -51.01 -43.42
CA THR A 28 -32.52 -51.48 -42.60
C THR A 28 -31.48 -52.24 -43.44
N GLY A 29 -30.19 -52.12 -43.12
CA GLY A 29 -29.14 -52.94 -43.73
C GLY A 29 -27.83 -52.98 -42.94
N PHE A 30 -27.59 -54.05 -42.20
CA PHE A 30 -26.37 -54.26 -41.41
C PHE A 30 -25.24 -54.85 -42.27
N ARG A 31 -24.06 -54.20 -42.35
CA ARG A 31 -22.84 -54.84 -42.90
C ARG A 31 -21.52 -54.25 -42.41
N GLY A 32 -20.75 -55.10 -41.73
CA GLY A 32 -19.33 -55.35 -42.02
C GLY A 32 -18.29 -54.27 -41.65
N PHE A 33 -17.51 -54.53 -40.60
CA PHE A 33 -16.26 -53.83 -40.33
C PHE A 33 -15.24 -54.01 -41.48
N ALA A 34 -14.64 -52.90 -41.92
CA ALA A 34 -13.41 -52.88 -42.70
C ALA A 34 -12.44 -51.85 -42.10
N ARG A 35 -11.16 -52.20 -41.96
CA ARG A 35 -10.11 -51.29 -41.47
C ARG A 35 -9.85 -50.17 -42.48
N ALA A 36 -9.86 -48.92 -42.02
CA ALA A 36 -9.21 -47.82 -42.72
C ALA A 36 -7.72 -47.71 -42.32
N ARG A 37 -6.86 -47.37 -43.28
CA ARG A 37 -5.42 -47.12 -43.11
C ARG A 37 -5.11 -45.80 -43.85
N GLU A 38 -4.14 -45.04 -43.32
CA GLU A 38 -3.62 -43.77 -43.89
C GLU A 38 -4.61 -42.58 -43.79
N ARG A 39 -4.30 -41.54 -43.01
CA ARG A 39 -3.34 -40.42 -43.22
C ARG A 39 -3.81 -39.39 -44.26
N SER A 40 -4.40 -38.30 -43.76
CA SER A 40 -4.39 -36.95 -44.32
C SER A 40 -4.36 -35.97 -43.13
N GLU A 41 -3.32 -35.16 -42.97
CA GLU A 41 -3.12 -33.83 -43.59
C GLU A 41 -3.97 -32.72 -42.93
N SER A 42 -3.27 -31.80 -42.26
CA SER A 42 -3.85 -30.64 -41.59
C SER A 42 -4.37 -29.60 -42.60
N PRO A 43 -5.50 -28.92 -42.34
CA PRO A 43 -6.05 -27.93 -43.27
C PRO A 43 -5.17 -26.68 -43.43
N PRO A 44 -5.11 -26.07 -44.64
CA PRO A 44 -4.36 -24.84 -44.90
C PRO A 44 -5.10 -23.57 -44.43
N ARG A 45 -4.34 -22.48 -44.24
CA ARG A 45 -4.85 -21.13 -43.96
C ARG A 45 -4.74 -20.19 -45.17
N MET A 46 -5.88 -19.73 -45.67
CA MET A 46 -6.11 -18.44 -46.36
C MET A 46 -7.63 -18.16 -46.26
N GLY A 47 -8.17 -16.94 -46.13
CA GLY A 47 -7.60 -15.61 -45.96
C GLY A 47 -8.64 -14.55 -46.39
N GLY A 48 -8.70 -13.36 -45.77
CA GLY A 48 -9.46 -12.23 -46.33
C GLY A 48 -10.16 -11.24 -45.38
N LEU A 49 -9.74 -9.97 -45.50
CA LEU A 49 -10.53 -8.71 -45.42
C LEU A 49 -11.04 -8.18 -44.05
N GLY A 50 -10.61 -6.95 -43.71
CA GLY A 50 -11.19 -6.11 -42.64
C GLY A 50 -10.21 -5.09 -42.03
N SER A 51 -10.01 -3.92 -42.67
CA SER A 51 -9.03 -2.89 -42.25
C SER A 51 -9.56 -1.87 -41.23
N ALA A 52 -8.71 -1.38 -40.30
CA ALA A 52 -8.50 0.07 -40.02
C ALA A 52 -7.45 0.39 -38.92
N ALA A 53 -6.75 1.53 -39.07
CA ALA A 53 -5.90 2.28 -38.12
C ALA A 53 -4.68 1.56 -37.46
N ARG A 54 -3.41 1.87 -37.84
CA ARG A 54 -2.56 3.03 -37.42
C ARG A 54 -2.34 3.09 -35.90
N ASN A 55 -1.12 3.19 -35.33
CA ASN A 55 0.09 3.89 -35.81
C ASN A 55 1.41 3.26 -35.20
N PRO A 56 2.64 3.84 -35.26
CA PRO A 56 3.80 3.04 -35.69
C PRO A 56 5.04 3.03 -34.76
N TRP A 57 5.93 2.06 -34.97
CA TRP A 57 7.37 2.27 -35.25
C TRP A 57 8.11 0.92 -35.25
N SER A 58 8.58 0.53 -36.44
CA SER A 58 9.73 -0.37 -36.59
C SER A 58 11.02 0.45 -36.47
N ASP A 59 12.08 -0.20 -36.03
CA ASP A 59 13.39 -0.30 -36.69
C ASP A 59 14.43 -0.71 -35.62
N MET A 60 15.43 -1.56 -35.89
CA MET A 60 15.90 -2.05 -37.17
C MET A 60 16.29 -3.54 -37.09
N ASN A 61 16.00 -4.30 -38.15
CA ASN A 61 16.39 -5.70 -38.28
C ASN A 61 17.79 -5.81 -38.91
N GLY A 62 18.57 -6.85 -38.58
CA GLY A 62 19.96 -6.97 -39.03
C GLY A 62 20.46 -8.41 -38.97
N ALA A 63 19.94 -9.27 -39.86
CA ALA A 63 20.24 -10.70 -39.89
C ALA A 63 21.43 -11.04 -40.80
N SER A 64 22.25 -12.01 -40.39
CA SER A 64 23.05 -12.85 -41.29
C SER A 64 23.39 -14.23 -40.69
N THR A 65 22.69 -15.24 -41.18
CA THR A 65 23.21 -16.51 -41.75
C THR A 65 24.33 -17.30 -41.05
N ALA A 66 24.02 -18.54 -40.64
CA ALA A 66 24.82 -19.74 -40.93
C ALA A 66 24.04 -21.05 -40.65
N GLU A 67 24.25 -22.09 -41.45
CA GLU A 67 23.70 -23.44 -41.26
C GLU A 67 24.46 -24.26 -40.20
N PRO A 68 23.87 -25.31 -39.60
CA PRO A 68 24.53 -26.15 -38.60
C PRO A 68 25.23 -27.38 -39.22
N PRO A 69 26.50 -27.69 -38.87
CA PRO A 69 27.10 -28.98 -39.13
C PRO A 69 26.79 -30.00 -38.01
N ARG A 70 26.77 -31.29 -38.40
CA ARG A 70 26.49 -32.44 -37.52
C ARG A 70 27.65 -32.79 -36.58
N GLY A 71 27.29 -33.14 -35.34
CA GLY A 71 27.68 -34.43 -34.73
C GLY A 71 28.87 -34.48 -33.76
N GLY A 72 28.73 -35.32 -32.73
CA GLY A 72 29.85 -36.07 -32.15
C GLY A 72 30.19 -35.86 -30.66
N ALA A 73 30.01 -36.94 -29.88
CA ALA A 73 30.83 -37.35 -28.72
C ALA A 73 30.96 -36.46 -27.46
N ALA A 74 30.23 -36.90 -26.43
CA ALA A 74 30.58 -37.04 -25.01
C ALA A 74 31.96 -36.62 -24.44
N SER A 75 31.89 -36.23 -23.16
CA SER A 75 32.93 -36.33 -22.09
C SER A 75 33.80 -35.10 -21.78
N ARG A 76 33.43 -34.38 -20.71
CA ARG A 76 34.17 -34.42 -19.43
C ARG A 76 33.36 -33.78 -18.29
N GLY A 77 33.44 -34.36 -17.10
CA GLY A 77 32.87 -33.75 -15.89
C GLY A 77 33.72 -32.58 -15.38
N GLY A 78 33.06 -31.55 -14.86
CA GLY A 78 33.67 -30.43 -14.13
C GLY A 78 33.18 -30.42 -12.68
N ASN A 79 34.11 -30.28 -11.73
CA ASN A 79 33.83 -30.21 -10.28
C ASN A 79 33.42 -28.76 -9.87
N PRO A 80 33.16 -28.41 -8.60
CA PRO A 80 32.01 -27.59 -8.25
C PRO A 80 32.29 -26.08 -8.23
N MET A 81 31.22 -25.32 -7.96
CA MET A 81 31.15 -23.87 -7.84
C MET A 81 32.39 -23.22 -7.18
N ALA A 82 33.05 -22.30 -7.87
CA ALA A 82 34.17 -21.55 -7.30
C ALA A 82 33.70 -20.65 -6.14
N GLY A 83 34.19 -20.91 -4.93
CA GLY A 83 33.73 -20.34 -3.65
C GLY A 83 33.97 -18.85 -3.41
N ASN A 84 34.02 -18.03 -4.45
CA ASN A 84 34.23 -16.58 -4.33
C ASN A 84 33.44 -15.74 -5.36
N SER A 85 32.50 -16.33 -6.09
CA SER A 85 31.66 -15.60 -7.05
C SER A 85 30.66 -14.65 -6.36
N PHE A 86 30.25 -13.58 -7.05
CA PHE A 86 29.22 -12.66 -6.56
C PHE A 86 27.91 -13.40 -6.22
N ALA A 87 27.52 -14.36 -7.07
CA ALA A 87 26.37 -15.23 -6.83
C ALA A 87 26.53 -16.06 -5.54
N ALA A 88 27.71 -16.64 -5.28
CA ALA A 88 27.95 -17.39 -4.04
C ALA A 88 27.80 -16.51 -2.78
N ARG A 89 28.31 -15.26 -2.81
CA ARG A 89 28.15 -14.31 -1.71
C ARG A 89 26.69 -13.86 -1.52
N MET A 90 25.96 -13.66 -2.61
CA MET A 90 24.53 -13.34 -2.55
C MET A 90 23.70 -14.50 -2.00
N MET A 91 23.95 -15.74 -2.45
CA MET A 91 23.28 -16.94 -1.94
C MET A 91 23.58 -17.15 -0.44
N ALA A 92 24.84 -17.00 -0.02
CA ALA A 92 25.22 -17.09 1.39
C ALA A 92 24.51 -16.02 2.26
N LYS A 93 24.40 -14.78 1.77
CA LYS A 93 23.64 -13.71 2.45
C LYS A 93 22.14 -14.01 2.55
N MET A 94 21.59 -14.80 1.62
CA MET A 94 20.20 -15.28 1.64
C MET A 94 20.02 -16.62 2.36
N GLY A 95 21.03 -17.08 3.12
CA GLY A 95 20.95 -18.25 4.00
C GLY A 95 21.42 -19.59 3.42
N TYR A 96 21.92 -19.61 2.18
CA TYR A 96 22.45 -20.83 1.56
C TYR A 96 23.71 -21.35 2.29
N LYS A 97 23.74 -22.67 2.53
CA LYS A 97 24.91 -23.40 3.03
C LYS A 97 25.27 -24.49 2.02
N GLU A 98 26.56 -24.69 1.79
CA GLU A 98 27.05 -25.70 0.87
C GLU A 98 26.57 -27.10 1.31
N GLY A 99 25.91 -27.82 0.38
CA GLY A 99 25.25 -29.10 0.67
C GLY A 99 23.81 -29.02 1.22
N GLN A 100 23.24 -27.83 1.37
CA GLN A 100 21.81 -27.62 1.68
C GLN A 100 21.07 -26.97 0.49
N GLY A 101 19.74 -27.03 0.52
CA GLY A 101 18.89 -26.44 -0.51
C GLY A 101 18.94 -24.92 -0.52
N LEU A 102 18.63 -24.31 -1.67
CA LEU A 102 18.55 -22.85 -1.78
C LEU A 102 17.28 -22.30 -1.09
N GLY A 103 17.42 -21.25 -0.28
CA GLY A 103 16.32 -20.60 0.44
C GLY A 103 16.50 -20.61 1.96
N SER A 104 15.80 -19.72 2.67
CA SER A 104 15.97 -19.48 4.12
C SER A 104 15.72 -20.71 5.01
N SER A 105 14.93 -21.66 4.53
CA SER A 105 14.60 -22.94 5.19
C SER A 105 15.21 -24.16 4.47
N GLY A 106 16.16 -23.95 3.56
CA GLY A 106 16.82 -25.04 2.82
C GLY A 106 15.93 -25.80 1.84
N GLN A 107 14.92 -25.13 1.26
CA GLN A 107 13.86 -25.75 0.43
C GLN A 107 14.26 -26.10 -1.00
N GLY A 108 15.25 -25.42 -1.59
CA GLY A 108 15.63 -25.63 -2.99
C GLY A 108 16.30 -26.98 -3.25
N ILE A 109 16.25 -27.44 -4.49
CA ILE A 109 16.85 -28.71 -4.92
C ILE A 109 18.37 -28.66 -4.76
N VAL A 110 18.97 -29.66 -4.09
CA VAL A 110 20.41 -29.68 -3.75
C VAL A 110 21.29 -30.05 -4.95
N ASN A 111 20.85 -31.01 -5.76
CA ASN A 111 21.57 -31.51 -6.93
C ASN A 111 20.78 -31.17 -8.22
N PRO A 112 21.42 -30.68 -9.29
CA PRO A 112 20.74 -30.46 -10.58
C PRO A 112 20.02 -31.71 -11.09
N ILE A 113 18.84 -31.52 -11.70
CA ILE A 113 17.99 -32.63 -12.16
C ILE A 113 18.66 -33.37 -13.33
N GLU A 114 19.10 -34.60 -13.11
CA GLU A 114 19.61 -35.47 -14.19
C GLU A 114 18.48 -36.09 -15.02
N ALA A 115 18.51 -35.86 -16.33
CA ALA A 115 17.59 -36.48 -17.28
C ALA A 115 18.06 -37.89 -17.67
N GLN A 116 17.28 -38.93 -17.33
CA GLN A 116 17.58 -40.30 -17.71
C GLN A 116 16.95 -40.66 -19.07
N ALA A 117 17.76 -40.74 -20.13
CA ALA A 117 17.31 -41.20 -21.43
C ALA A 117 16.85 -42.68 -21.39
N ARG A 118 15.69 -42.98 -21.99
CA ARG A 118 15.15 -44.35 -22.04
C ARG A 118 15.86 -45.17 -23.13
N PRO A 119 16.30 -46.41 -22.85
CA PRO A 119 16.80 -47.30 -23.90
C PRO A 119 15.69 -47.59 -24.92
N GLN A 120 16.02 -47.43 -26.21
CA GLN A 120 15.06 -47.53 -27.30
C GLN A 120 14.54 -48.98 -27.44
N GLY A 121 13.22 -49.15 -27.48
CA GLY A 121 12.56 -50.47 -27.56
C GLY A 121 12.14 -51.09 -26.22
N ALA A 122 12.41 -50.45 -25.08
CA ALA A 122 11.93 -50.90 -23.78
C ALA A 122 10.48 -50.45 -23.50
N GLY A 123 9.60 -51.37 -23.13
CA GLY A 123 8.21 -51.07 -22.74
C GLY A 123 8.09 -50.30 -21.42
N LEU A 124 6.94 -49.66 -21.20
CA LEU A 124 6.68 -48.73 -20.09
C LEU A 124 7.06 -49.26 -18.70
N GLY A 125 6.82 -50.55 -18.42
CA GLY A 125 7.16 -51.17 -17.13
C GLY A 125 8.64 -51.53 -16.90
N ALA A 126 9.50 -51.45 -17.92
CA ALA A 126 10.89 -51.94 -17.83
C ALA A 126 11.88 -50.96 -17.18
N VAL A 127 11.53 -49.67 -17.09
CA VAL A 127 12.39 -48.60 -16.56
C VAL A 127 11.60 -47.81 -15.53
N ARG A 128 12.08 -47.75 -14.27
CA ARG A 128 11.45 -46.95 -13.20
C ARG A 128 11.61 -45.47 -13.52
N GLU A 129 10.51 -44.77 -13.79
CA GLU A 129 10.51 -43.42 -14.36
C GLU A 129 11.00 -42.33 -13.38
N LYS A 130 10.78 -42.49 -12.07
CA LYS A 130 11.46 -41.68 -11.05
C LYS A 130 12.95 -42.07 -10.93
N THR A 131 13.85 -41.14 -11.24
CA THR A 131 15.31 -41.24 -10.99
C THR A 131 15.60 -41.41 -9.49
N LYS A 132 16.79 -41.91 -9.13
CA LYS A 132 17.18 -42.09 -7.72
C LYS A 132 17.18 -40.75 -6.97
N GLN A 133 17.78 -39.72 -7.57
CA GLN A 133 17.83 -38.35 -7.05
C GLN A 133 16.44 -37.81 -6.70
N ALA A 134 15.45 -37.98 -7.59
CA ALA A 134 14.09 -37.52 -7.33
C ALA A 134 13.44 -38.22 -6.12
N ARG A 135 13.67 -39.53 -5.94
CA ARG A 135 13.19 -40.27 -4.75
C ARG A 135 13.89 -39.82 -3.46
N ASP A 136 15.18 -39.56 -3.52
CA ASP A 136 15.96 -39.15 -2.35
C ASP A 136 15.60 -37.72 -1.88
N GLU A 137 15.22 -36.83 -2.81
CA GLU A 137 14.70 -35.49 -2.50
C GLU A 137 13.26 -35.54 -1.95
N GLU A 138 12.36 -36.29 -2.61
CA GLU A 138 10.98 -36.55 -2.14
C GLU A 138 10.97 -37.13 -0.71
N LYS A 139 11.91 -38.04 -0.41
CA LYS A 139 12.10 -38.61 0.93
C LYS A 139 12.66 -37.60 1.94
N ARG A 140 13.49 -36.64 1.51
CA ARG A 140 14.00 -35.56 2.38
C ARG A 140 12.90 -34.56 2.74
N GLU A 141 12.07 -34.17 1.77
CA GLU A 141 10.94 -33.28 2.02
C GLU A 141 9.89 -33.91 2.93
N ALA A 142 9.55 -35.19 2.70
CA ALA A 142 8.65 -35.95 3.56
C ALA A 142 9.16 -36.03 5.02
N ALA A 143 10.44 -36.38 5.19
CA ALA A 143 11.07 -36.42 6.51
C ALA A 143 11.07 -35.05 7.22
N ARG A 144 11.16 -33.93 6.47
CA ARG A 144 11.03 -32.57 7.02
C ARG A 144 9.58 -32.20 7.37
N ARG A 145 8.58 -32.74 6.67
CA ARG A 145 7.16 -32.59 7.00
C ARG A 145 6.74 -33.45 8.21
N GLY A 146 7.60 -34.37 8.64
CA GLY A 146 7.31 -35.31 9.74
C GLY A 146 6.55 -36.56 9.28
N GLU A 147 6.38 -36.76 7.97
CA GLU A 147 5.68 -37.90 7.38
C GLU A 147 6.68 -38.99 6.98
N SER A 148 6.45 -40.22 7.45
CA SER A 148 7.18 -41.39 6.95
C SER A 148 6.61 -41.81 5.60
N VAL A 149 7.13 -41.25 4.50
CA VAL A 149 6.83 -41.75 3.15
C VAL A 149 7.46 -43.14 2.97
N GLU A 150 6.61 -44.16 3.14
CA GLU A 150 6.90 -45.53 2.78
C GLU A 150 6.64 -45.68 1.27
N ASP A 151 7.70 -45.66 0.46
CA ASP A 151 7.63 -46.00 -0.97
C ASP A 151 6.91 -47.35 -1.11
N SER A 152 5.97 -47.47 -2.04
CA SER A 152 5.17 -48.70 -2.28
C SER A 152 6.06 -49.96 -2.40
N SER A 153 7.29 -49.79 -2.89
CA SER A 153 8.31 -50.85 -2.97
C SER A 153 8.87 -51.33 -1.62
N ASP A 154 8.90 -50.48 -0.58
CA ASP A 154 9.37 -50.87 0.75
C ASP A 154 8.27 -51.53 1.57
N GLU A 155 6.99 -51.18 1.39
CA GLU A 155 5.87 -51.96 1.98
C GLU A 155 5.80 -53.36 1.34
N GLU A 156 5.99 -53.49 0.02
CA GLU A 156 6.09 -54.81 -0.62
C GLU A 156 7.29 -55.63 -0.08
N LYS A 157 8.43 -54.99 0.22
CA LYS A 157 9.57 -55.64 0.89
C LYS A 157 9.29 -55.96 2.35
N ARG A 158 8.53 -55.13 3.08
CA ARG A 158 8.12 -55.36 4.47
C ARG A 158 7.21 -56.57 4.54
N GLN A 159 6.22 -56.66 3.65
CA GLN A 159 5.37 -57.83 3.48
C GLN A 159 6.20 -59.07 3.09
N ARG A 160 7.12 -58.97 2.12
CA ARG A 160 8.05 -60.08 1.78
C ARG A 160 8.96 -60.48 2.94
N ARG A 161 9.38 -59.55 3.80
CA ARG A 161 10.17 -59.82 5.02
C ARG A 161 9.30 -60.48 6.11
N LYS A 162 8.07 -60.02 6.32
CA LYS A 162 7.08 -60.60 7.24
C LYS A 162 6.76 -62.05 6.83
N LYS A 163 6.37 -62.28 5.56
CA LYS A 163 6.20 -63.62 4.95
C LYS A 163 7.45 -64.52 5.02
N LYS A 164 8.65 -63.96 5.20
CA LYS A 164 9.92 -64.68 5.37
C LYS A 164 10.30 -64.90 6.84
N GLN A 165 9.77 -64.11 7.77
CA GLN A 165 9.82 -64.35 9.22
C GLN A 165 8.77 -65.39 9.63
N ASP A 166 7.53 -65.28 9.14
CA ASP A 166 6.45 -66.25 9.39
C ASP A 166 6.86 -67.67 8.92
N ARG A 167 7.55 -67.76 7.78
CA ARG A 167 8.18 -69.00 7.27
C ARG A 167 9.40 -69.50 8.08
N LYS A 168 9.90 -68.73 9.03
CA LYS A 168 11.07 -69.04 9.86
C LYS A 168 10.68 -69.47 11.28
N THR A 169 9.58 -68.93 11.80
CA THR A 169 8.98 -69.37 13.07
C THR A 169 8.42 -70.79 13.00
N ASP A 170 7.96 -71.22 11.82
CA ASP A 170 7.39 -72.56 11.58
C ASP A 170 8.43 -73.65 11.28
N SER A 171 9.72 -73.39 11.54
CA SER A 171 10.83 -74.32 11.23
C SER A 171 11.67 -74.75 12.43
N SER A 172 11.10 -74.72 13.66
CA SER A 172 11.77 -75.18 14.89
C SER A 172 11.36 -76.60 15.29
N ARG A 173 11.57 -77.57 14.40
CA ARG A 173 11.67 -79.00 14.76
C ARG A 173 12.36 -79.80 13.66
N SER A 174 13.53 -80.34 13.99
CA SER A 174 14.24 -81.48 13.36
C SER A 174 13.97 -81.75 11.86
N GLY A 175 14.89 -81.54 10.93
CA GLY A 175 16.33 -81.78 11.06
C GLY A 175 16.81 -82.97 10.22
N THR A 176 16.56 -82.97 8.90
CA THR A 176 17.30 -83.76 7.89
C THR A 176 17.12 -83.09 6.53
N SER A 177 18.17 -83.08 5.69
CA SER A 177 18.18 -82.38 4.41
C SER A 177 17.44 -83.14 3.30
N THR A 178 16.43 -82.54 2.67
CA THR A 178 15.88 -82.99 1.37
C THR A 178 15.21 -81.78 0.68
N PRO A 179 15.34 -81.60 -0.65
CA PRO A 179 14.70 -80.47 -1.34
C PRO A 179 13.17 -80.56 -1.28
N VAL A 180 12.50 -79.49 -0.83
CA VAL A 180 11.03 -79.44 -0.79
C VAL A 180 10.47 -79.59 -2.21
N PRO A 181 9.66 -80.62 -2.49
CA PRO A 181 9.07 -80.80 -3.81
C PRO A 181 8.07 -79.67 -4.09
N ARG A 182 8.06 -79.14 -5.32
CA ARG A 182 7.05 -78.17 -5.75
C ARG A 182 5.66 -78.76 -5.47
N THR A 183 4.85 -78.06 -4.69
CA THR A 183 3.44 -78.41 -4.48
C THR A 183 2.77 -78.53 -5.83
N LYS A 184 2.26 -79.72 -6.16
CA LYS A 184 1.55 -79.97 -7.43
C LYS A 184 0.42 -78.94 -7.55
N PRO A 185 0.20 -78.32 -8.73
CA PRO A 185 -0.92 -77.41 -8.90
C PRO A 185 -2.21 -78.14 -8.55
N LYS A 186 -2.98 -77.61 -7.60
CA LYS A 186 -4.36 -78.05 -7.41
C LYS A 186 -5.16 -77.54 -8.60
N PHE A 187 -5.63 -78.46 -9.43
CA PHE A 187 -6.55 -78.15 -10.52
C PHE A 187 -7.88 -77.78 -9.87
N ARG A 188 -8.40 -76.58 -10.15
CA ARG A 188 -9.79 -76.24 -9.81
C ARG A 188 -10.71 -76.96 -10.79
N THR A 189 -11.81 -77.51 -10.29
CA THR A 189 -12.85 -78.06 -11.16
C THR A 189 -13.59 -76.95 -11.91
N ALA A 190 -14.23 -77.25 -13.04
CA ALA A 190 -15.02 -76.26 -13.78
C ALA A 190 -16.11 -75.61 -12.89
N ARG A 191 -16.74 -76.39 -12.01
CA ARG A 191 -17.74 -75.90 -11.05
C ARG A 191 -17.15 -74.93 -10.02
N GLU A 192 -15.97 -75.21 -9.47
CA GLU A 192 -15.26 -74.25 -8.60
C GLU A 192 -14.89 -72.93 -9.30
N ILE A 193 -14.84 -72.91 -10.63
CA ILE A 193 -14.57 -71.70 -11.42
C ILE A 193 -15.86 -70.90 -11.64
N GLU A 194 -17.00 -71.58 -11.84
CA GLU A 194 -18.34 -70.97 -11.86
C GLU A 194 -18.72 -70.42 -10.47
N ASP A 195 -18.59 -71.23 -9.42
CA ASP A 195 -18.89 -70.85 -8.03
C ASP A 195 -17.99 -69.70 -7.51
N ALA A 196 -16.79 -69.54 -8.07
CA ALA A 196 -15.84 -68.48 -7.71
C ALA A 196 -15.95 -67.22 -8.58
N MET A 197 -16.74 -67.24 -9.66
CA MET A 197 -16.98 -66.10 -10.54
C MET A 197 -18.48 -65.96 -10.80
N GLU A 198 -19.12 -65.24 -9.89
CA GLU A 198 -20.54 -64.92 -9.92
C GLU A 198 -21.00 -64.48 -11.32
N GLY A 199 -21.97 -65.22 -11.88
CA GLY A 199 -22.52 -64.98 -13.22
C GLY A 199 -21.82 -65.69 -14.40
N LEU A 200 -20.71 -66.40 -14.19
CA LEU A 200 -20.06 -67.17 -15.27
C LEU A 200 -20.78 -68.50 -15.53
N GLU A 201 -21.59 -68.57 -16.60
CA GLU A 201 -22.11 -69.84 -17.11
C GLU A 201 -21.12 -70.50 -18.08
N VAL A 202 -20.41 -71.55 -17.63
CA VAL A 202 -19.55 -72.33 -18.53
C VAL A 202 -20.44 -73.21 -19.44
N PRO A 203 -20.25 -73.18 -20.78
CA PRO A 203 -21.06 -74.00 -21.69
C PRO A 203 -21.03 -75.49 -21.36
N ASN A 204 -22.19 -76.16 -21.47
CA ASN A 204 -22.36 -77.58 -21.12
C ASN A 204 -21.41 -78.54 -21.86
N VAL A 205 -20.83 -78.12 -22.99
CA VAL A 205 -19.81 -78.86 -23.76
C VAL A 205 -18.46 -78.94 -23.03
N LEU A 206 -18.11 -77.95 -22.20
CA LEU A 206 -16.89 -77.96 -21.39
C LEU A 206 -17.11 -78.62 -20.02
N LYS A 207 -18.36 -78.68 -19.54
CA LYS A 207 -18.76 -79.36 -18.29
C LYS A 207 -18.70 -80.89 -18.36
N SER A 208 -18.71 -81.48 -19.55
CA SER A 208 -18.82 -82.94 -19.77
C SER A 208 -17.47 -83.67 -19.94
N LEU A 209 -16.34 -82.97 -19.77
CA LEU A 209 -15.01 -83.49 -20.11
C LEU A 209 -14.25 -84.09 -18.91
N ILE A 210 -14.46 -85.41 -18.71
CA ILE A 210 -13.55 -86.41 -18.10
C ILE A 210 -12.98 -86.07 -16.70
N ASP A 211 -13.47 -86.80 -15.68
CA ASP A 211 -12.74 -86.96 -14.42
C ASP A 211 -11.54 -87.92 -14.63
N ALA A 212 -10.35 -87.45 -14.26
CA ALA A 212 -9.09 -88.18 -14.33
C ALA A 212 -8.36 -88.21 -12.96
N THR A 213 -9.10 -88.10 -11.85
CA THR A 213 -8.55 -88.22 -10.49
C THR A 213 -8.55 -89.66 -9.94
N GLY A 214 -9.20 -90.59 -10.63
CA GLY A 214 -9.22 -92.03 -10.33
C GLY A 214 -8.32 -92.89 -11.24
N LYS A 215 -8.19 -94.19 -10.91
CA LYS A 215 -7.48 -95.19 -11.74
C LYS A 215 -8.21 -95.60 -13.03
N GLU A 216 -9.46 -95.18 -13.19
CA GLU A 216 -10.27 -95.39 -14.39
C GLU A 216 -10.77 -94.02 -14.87
N GLN A 217 -10.54 -93.69 -16.15
CA GLN A 217 -11.17 -92.53 -16.79
C GLN A 217 -12.58 -92.91 -17.24
N ARG A 218 -13.62 -92.23 -16.75
CA ARG A 218 -15.00 -92.49 -17.15
C ARG A 218 -15.60 -91.27 -17.87
N VAL A 219 -15.83 -91.43 -19.17
CA VAL A 219 -16.67 -90.53 -19.97
C VAL A 219 -18.12 -90.92 -19.74
N LEU A 220 -18.94 -90.02 -19.19
CA LEU A 220 -20.40 -90.20 -19.12
C LEU A 220 -21.09 -89.39 -20.21
N THR A 221 -21.03 -89.92 -21.43
CA THR A 221 -21.81 -89.45 -22.58
C THR A 221 -22.69 -90.57 -23.14
N SER A 222 -23.57 -91.12 -22.30
CA SER A 222 -24.83 -91.67 -22.80
C SER A 222 -25.66 -90.50 -23.34
N THR A 223 -26.30 -90.55 -24.51
CA THR A 223 -26.98 -91.69 -25.15
C THR A 223 -26.98 -91.63 -26.70
N ALA A 224 -26.29 -92.55 -27.39
CA ALA A 224 -26.66 -93.11 -28.72
C ALA A 224 -25.53 -94.02 -29.29
N GLY A 225 -25.88 -95.21 -29.83
CA GLY A 225 -24.93 -96.16 -30.47
C GLY A 225 -24.46 -97.27 -29.51
N LEU A 226 -25.11 -98.43 -29.40
CA LEU A 226 -25.23 -99.57 -30.34
C LEU A 226 -23.90 -100.18 -30.83
N MET A 227 -23.72 -101.46 -30.48
CA MET A 227 -22.89 -102.51 -31.12
C MET A 227 -21.35 -102.48 -31.00
N ALA A 228 -20.87 -103.20 -29.98
CA ALA A 228 -19.85 -104.27 -30.02
C ALA A 228 -18.54 -104.16 -30.86
N THR A 229 -17.40 -104.33 -30.15
CA THR A 229 -16.11 -104.97 -30.56
C THR A 229 -15.29 -104.29 -31.69
N GLN A 230 -13.95 -104.22 -31.66
CA GLN A 230 -12.93 -104.90 -30.82
C GLN A 230 -11.64 -104.06 -30.65
N GLU A 231 -10.97 -104.26 -29.50
CA GLU A 231 -9.55 -104.11 -29.14
C GLU A 231 -8.52 -103.20 -29.90
N PHE A 232 -7.88 -102.35 -29.09
CA PHE A 232 -6.42 -102.06 -29.02
C PHE A 232 -5.71 -101.27 -30.15
N VAL A 233 -5.42 -99.99 -29.89
CA VAL A 233 -4.03 -99.47 -29.76
C VAL A 233 -3.99 -98.31 -28.75
N SER A 234 -2.97 -98.32 -27.89
CA SER A 234 -2.63 -97.26 -26.93
C SER A 234 -2.13 -95.95 -27.60
N GLN A 235 -3.03 -95.19 -28.22
CA GLN A 235 -2.81 -93.77 -28.57
C GLN A 235 -3.79 -92.81 -27.89
N GLY A 236 -4.95 -93.33 -27.43
CA GLY A 236 -6.04 -92.55 -26.84
C GLY A 236 -5.65 -91.71 -25.62
N GLU A 237 -4.70 -92.15 -24.77
CA GLU A 237 -4.23 -91.34 -23.64
C GLU A 237 -3.59 -90.03 -24.09
N SER A 238 -2.86 -90.03 -25.22
CA SER A 238 -2.26 -88.83 -25.79
C SER A 238 -3.31 -87.88 -26.34
N GLU A 239 -4.37 -88.42 -26.97
CA GLU A 239 -5.43 -87.64 -27.59
C GLU A 239 -6.42 -87.09 -26.56
N ALA A 240 -6.85 -87.90 -25.59
CA ALA A 240 -7.66 -87.48 -24.46
C ALA A 240 -6.94 -86.41 -23.63
N LEU A 241 -5.63 -86.56 -23.37
CA LEU A 241 -4.85 -85.49 -22.71
C LEU A 241 -4.68 -84.23 -23.57
N LYS A 242 -4.60 -84.35 -24.90
CA LYS A 242 -4.61 -83.18 -25.81
C LYS A 242 -5.97 -82.48 -25.80
N ILE A 243 -7.08 -83.23 -25.77
CA ILE A 243 -8.45 -82.70 -25.71
C ILE A 243 -8.69 -82.03 -24.35
N ALA A 244 -8.35 -82.68 -23.24
CA ALA A 244 -8.47 -82.10 -21.89
C ALA A 244 -7.57 -80.88 -21.70
N ARG A 245 -6.36 -80.84 -22.31
CA ARG A 245 -5.52 -79.64 -22.32
C ARG A 245 -6.12 -78.51 -23.15
N ARG A 246 -6.67 -78.79 -24.34
CA ARG A 246 -7.38 -77.79 -25.16
C ARG A 246 -8.56 -77.21 -24.38
N ALA A 247 -9.47 -78.07 -23.91
CA ALA A 247 -10.61 -77.66 -23.12
C ALA A 247 -10.25 -76.88 -21.84
N ARG A 248 -9.13 -77.21 -21.18
CA ARG A 248 -8.60 -76.42 -20.07
C ARG A 248 -8.14 -75.03 -20.54
N THR A 249 -7.34 -74.95 -21.61
CA THR A 249 -6.93 -73.66 -22.19
C THR A 249 -8.13 -72.82 -22.62
N ASP A 250 -9.16 -73.46 -23.20
CA ASP A 250 -10.39 -72.81 -23.64
C ASP A 250 -11.20 -72.29 -22.43
N LEU A 251 -11.30 -73.07 -21.34
CA LEU A 251 -11.96 -72.63 -20.09
C LEU A 251 -11.16 -71.52 -19.37
N GLU A 252 -9.82 -71.61 -19.35
CA GLU A 252 -8.95 -70.53 -18.85
C GLU A 252 -9.12 -69.25 -19.70
N ALA A 253 -9.24 -69.38 -21.02
CA ALA A 253 -9.54 -68.25 -21.91
C ALA A 253 -10.93 -67.65 -21.64
N PHE A 254 -11.99 -68.45 -21.53
CA PHE A 254 -13.33 -67.94 -21.16
C PHE A 254 -13.34 -67.27 -19.79
N ALA A 255 -12.62 -67.81 -18.81
CA ALA A 255 -12.49 -67.22 -17.49
C ALA A 255 -11.76 -65.86 -17.52
N ASP A 256 -10.73 -65.72 -18.35
CA ASP A 256 -9.97 -64.47 -18.48
C ASP A 256 -10.70 -63.44 -19.38
N GLU A 257 -11.47 -63.87 -20.38
CA GLU A 257 -12.40 -63.02 -21.13
C GLU A 257 -13.55 -62.50 -20.24
N TRP A 258 -14.13 -63.36 -19.38
CA TRP A 258 -15.17 -62.97 -18.44
C TRP A 258 -14.67 -61.97 -17.39
N LYS A 259 -13.46 -62.19 -16.84
CA LYS A 259 -12.80 -61.19 -15.98
C LYS A 259 -12.57 -59.88 -16.74
N GLY A 260 -12.01 -59.95 -17.95
CA GLY A 260 -11.77 -58.77 -18.78
C GLY A 260 -13.05 -58.01 -19.16
N LEU A 261 -14.18 -58.70 -19.32
CA LEU A 261 -15.51 -58.08 -19.48
C LEU A 261 -16.02 -57.47 -18.17
N THR A 262 -15.85 -58.16 -17.04
CA THR A 262 -16.26 -57.67 -15.71
C THR A 262 -15.45 -56.45 -15.27
N GLU A 263 -14.14 -56.45 -15.52
CA GLU A 263 -13.23 -55.33 -15.26
C GLU A 263 -13.55 -54.14 -16.18
N ARG A 264 -13.83 -54.37 -17.48
CA ARG A 264 -14.32 -53.32 -18.39
C ARG A 264 -15.68 -52.78 -17.96
N LYS A 265 -16.61 -53.63 -17.51
CA LYS A 265 -17.93 -53.20 -17.03
C LYS A 265 -17.76 -52.27 -15.82
N LYS A 266 -16.96 -52.67 -14.83
CA LYS A 266 -16.64 -51.83 -13.66
C LYS A 266 -15.96 -50.52 -14.05
N PHE A 267 -14.99 -50.57 -14.95
CA PHE A 267 -14.33 -49.36 -15.46
C PHE A 267 -15.34 -48.40 -16.13
N ILE A 268 -16.27 -48.92 -16.92
CA ILE A 268 -17.33 -48.13 -17.54
C ILE A 268 -18.31 -47.59 -16.49
N GLU A 269 -18.68 -48.39 -15.47
CA GLU A 269 -19.54 -47.95 -14.36
C GLU A 269 -18.87 -46.83 -13.52
N ASP A 270 -17.56 -46.94 -13.28
CA ASP A 270 -16.77 -45.89 -12.59
C ASP A 270 -16.62 -44.63 -13.46
N GLU A 271 -16.42 -44.78 -14.78
CA GLU A 271 -16.33 -43.66 -15.74
C GLU A 271 -17.68 -42.96 -15.94
N GLU A 272 -18.78 -43.72 -16.01
CA GLU A 272 -20.15 -43.21 -16.04
C GLU A 272 -20.48 -42.43 -14.77
N ALA A 273 -20.17 -42.99 -13.58
CA ALA A 273 -20.37 -42.29 -12.30
C ALA A 273 -19.54 -40.99 -12.22
N HIS A 274 -18.32 -40.99 -12.75
CA HIS A 274 -17.50 -39.79 -12.81
C HIS A 274 -18.12 -38.72 -13.74
N VAL A 275 -18.52 -39.09 -14.96
CA VAL A 275 -19.15 -38.17 -15.92
C VAL A 275 -20.47 -37.61 -15.39
N ILE A 276 -21.29 -38.43 -14.71
CA ILE A 276 -22.51 -37.95 -14.04
C ILE A 276 -22.16 -36.90 -12.97
N SER A 277 -21.15 -37.14 -12.13
CA SER A 277 -20.74 -36.17 -11.11
C SER A 277 -20.21 -34.85 -11.68
N GLU A 278 -19.54 -34.88 -12.85
CA GLU A 278 -19.15 -33.66 -13.57
C GLU A 278 -20.37 -32.93 -14.13
N LEU A 279 -21.32 -33.66 -14.72
CA LEU A 279 -22.54 -33.09 -15.31
C LEU A 279 -23.42 -32.42 -14.25
N ASP A 280 -23.59 -33.04 -13.08
CA ASP A 280 -24.28 -32.44 -11.94
C ASP A 280 -23.59 -31.13 -11.49
N ALA A 281 -22.26 -31.12 -11.38
CA ALA A 281 -21.49 -29.92 -11.03
C ALA A 281 -21.60 -28.80 -12.09
N TYR A 282 -21.64 -29.14 -13.39
CA TYR A 282 -21.93 -28.17 -14.45
C TYR A 282 -23.37 -27.66 -14.38
N GLN A 283 -24.34 -28.52 -14.08
CA GLN A 283 -25.74 -28.12 -13.96
C GLN A 283 -25.95 -27.17 -12.78
N ASP A 284 -25.32 -27.41 -11.63
CA ASP A 284 -25.34 -26.49 -10.48
C ASP A 284 -24.70 -25.14 -10.83
N ARG A 285 -23.57 -25.12 -11.54
CA ARG A 285 -22.96 -23.87 -12.02
C ARG A 285 -23.89 -23.12 -12.99
N LEU A 286 -24.56 -23.82 -13.90
CA LEU A 286 -25.53 -23.21 -14.82
C LEU A 286 -26.73 -22.64 -14.05
N ASN A 287 -27.32 -23.40 -13.14
CA ASN A 287 -28.44 -22.97 -12.30
C ASN A 287 -28.09 -21.68 -11.53
N HIS A 288 -26.89 -21.61 -10.94
CA HIS A 288 -26.42 -20.44 -10.20
C HIS A 288 -26.17 -19.22 -11.11
N LEU A 289 -25.62 -19.40 -12.32
CA LEU A 289 -25.45 -18.33 -13.29
C LEU A 289 -26.79 -17.82 -13.86
N THR A 290 -27.73 -18.71 -14.13
CA THR A 290 -29.09 -18.33 -14.54
C THR A 290 -29.81 -17.57 -13.44
N GLY A 291 -29.67 -17.99 -12.18
CA GLY A 291 -30.20 -17.26 -11.02
C GLY A 291 -29.57 -15.87 -10.84
N LEU A 292 -28.27 -15.73 -11.13
CA LEU A 292 -27.57 -14.44 -11.12
C LEU A 292 -28.07 -13.52 -12.24
N ILE A 293 -28.27 -14.03 -13.46
CA ILE A 293 -28.83 -13.25 -14.58
C ILE A 293 -30.24 -12.76 -14.22
N ALA A 294 -31.12 -13.63 -13.72
CA ALA A 294 -32.46 -13.24 -13.28
C ALA A 294 -32.41 -12.18 -12.16
N ALA A 295 -31.52 -12.33 -11.17
CA ALA A 295 -31.35 -11.34 -10.11
C ALA A 295 -30.82 -9.98 -10.61
N VAL A 296 -30.07 -9.95 -11.71
CA VAL A 296 -29.63 -8.71 -12.37
C VAL A 296 -30.77 -8.08 -13.18
N GLU A 297 -31.57 -8.87 -13.89
CA GLU A 297 -32.77 -8.40 -14.60
C GLU A 297 -33.83 -7.82 -13.62
N GLU A 298 -33.97 -8.41 -12.43
CA GLU A 298 -34.82 -7.91 -11.34
C GLU A 298 -34.38 -6.53 -10.78
N LEU A 299 -33.15 -6.08 -11.03
CA LEU A 299 -32.66 -4.75 -10.58
C LEU A 299 -33.29 -3.59 -11.36
N ASP A 300 -33.65 -3.79 -12.63
CA ASP A 300 -34.28 -2.76 -13.47
C ASP A 300 -35.81 -2.70 -13.29
N ILE A 301 -36.39 -3.67 -12.59
CA ILE A 301 -37.81 -3.75 -12.26
C ILE A 301 -38.06 -3.07 -10.91
N PHE A 302 -39.12 -2.26 -10.80
CA PHE A 302 -39.53 -1.59 -9.56
C PHE A 302 -40.99 -1.88 -9.28
N GLU A 303 -41.32 -2.31 -8.06
CA GLU A 303 -42.66 -2.83 -7.76
C GLU A 303 -43.72 -1.71 -7.68
N GLU A 304 -43.49 -0.64 -6.91
CA GLU A 304 -44.34 0.56 -6.90
C GLU A 304 -43.66 1.74 -6.20
N GLY A 305 -43.64 2.92 -6.84
CA GLY A 305 -43.16 4.16 -6.20
C GLY A 305 -42.87 5.30 -7.16
N ASP A 306 -43.57 6.43 -6.98
CA ASP A 306 -43.36 7.64 -7.80
C ASP A 306 -42.00 8.32 -7.56
N ASN A 307 -41.43 8.17 -6.35
CA ASN A 307 -40.26 8.93 -5.92
C ASN A 307 -38.93 8.19 -6.16
N VAL A 308 -37.95 8.92 -6.71
CA VAL A 308 -36.59 8.41 -7.02
C VAL A 308 -35.90 7.79 -5.80
N THR A 309 -36.11 8.34 -4.61
CA THR A 309 -35.54 7.81 -3.35
C THR A 309 -36.05 6.40 -3.01
N SER A 310 -37.34 6.13 -3.26
CA SER A 310 -37.93 4.82 -2.98
C SER A 310 -37.36 3.76 -3.93
N LYS A 311 -37.24 4.10 -5.23
CA LYS A 311 -36.60 3.24 -6.23
C LYS A 311 -35.13 2.95 -5.90
N PHE A 312 -34.38 3.97 -5.47
CA PHE A 312 -32.99 3.80 -5.06
C PHE A 312 -32.85 2.89 -3.82
N HIS A 313 -33.77 3.00 -2.86
CA HIS A 313 -33.81 2.14 -1.68
C HIS A 313 -34.20 0.69 -2.03
N GLU A 314 -35.18 0.48 -2.91
CA GLU A 314 -35.56 -0.84 -3.42
C GLU A 314 -34.39 -1.51 -4.16
N MET A 315 -33.75 -0.79 -5.09
CA MET A 315 -32.53 -1.26 -5.77
C MET A 315 -31.41 -1.60 -4.77
N THR A 316 -31.23 -0.80 -3.72
CA THR A 316 -30.24 -1.07 -2.67
C THR A 316 -30.53 -2.38 -1.94
N GLN A 317 -31.78 -2.66 -1.58
CA GLN A 317 -32.18 -3.94 -0.97
C GLN A 317 -31.96 -5.12 -1.93
N LYS A 318 -32.29 -4.97 -3.21
CA LYS A 318 -32.08 -6.01 -4.23
C LYS A 318 -30.59 -6.33 -4.41
N ILE A 319 -29.73 -5.30 -4.51
CA ILE A 319 -28.26 -5.45 -4.60
C ILE A 319 -27.67 -6.14 -3.36
N GLU A 320 -28.09 -5.77 -2.15
CA GLU A 320 -27.65 -6.46 -0.92
C GLU A 320 -28.06 -7.94 -0.94
N SER A 321 -29.29 -8.24 -1.35
CA SER A 321 -29.77 -9.62 -1.49
C SER A 321 -28.95 -10.40 -2.52
N MET A 322 -28.53 -9.75 -3.61
CA MET A 322 -27.70 -10.34 -4.67
C MET A 322 -26.26 -10.62 -4.18
N ASP A 323 -25.56 -9.67 -3.53
CA ASP A 323 -24.22 -9.94 -2.95
C ASP A 323 -24.28 -11.05 -1.91
N SER A 324 -25.36 -11.12 -1.11
CA SER A 324 -25.50 -12.17 -0.09
C SER A 324 -25.66 -13.58 -0.68
N LYS A 325 -26.31 -13.72 -1.84
CA LYS A 325 -26.59 -15.01 -2.52
C LYS A 325 -25.46 -15.45 -3.46
N TYR A 326 -24.80 -14.49 -4.13
CA TYR A 326 -23.90 -14.73 -5.26
C TYR A 326 -22.44 -14.31 -4.99
N ARG A 327 -22.06 -14.12 -3.71
CA ARG A 327 -20.76 -13.58 -3.29
C ARG A 327 -19.55 -14.22 -3.98
N ASP A 328 -19.48 -15.54 -3.95
CA ASP A 328 -18.29 -16.29 -4.34
C ASP A 328 -18.03 -16.24 -5.85
N ILE A 329 -19.10 -16.07 -6.63
CA ILE A 329 -19.07 -15.95 -8.11
C ILE A 329 -19.05 -14.48 -8.56
N GLY A 330 -19.41 -13.55 -7.67
CA GLY A 330 -19.42 -12.12 -7.95
C GLY A 330 -18.06 -11.49 -8.22
N GLU A 331 -17.00 -12.07 -7.67
CA GLU A 331 -15.61 -11.63 -7.90
C GLU A 331 -15.06 -12.10 -9.26
N GLU A 332 -15.49 -13.27 -9.76
CA GLU A 332 -15.13 -13.78 -11.10
C GLU A 332 -15.81 -12.96 -12.22
N HIS A 333 -17.05 -12.53 -12.02
CA HIS A 333 -17.88 -11.86 -13.04
C HIS A 333 -17.99 -10.33 -12.90
N ARG A 334 -17.13 -9.71 -12.08
CA ARG A 334 -17.06 -8.24 -11.90
C ARG A 334 -18.40 -7.57 -11.55
N LEU A 335 -19.18 -8.15 -10.64
CA LEU A 335 -20.52 -7.62 -10.30
C LEU A 335 -20.52 -6.14 -9.87
N VAL A 336 -19.41 -5.60 -9.38
CA VAL A 336 -19.28 -4.16 -9.08
C VAL A 336 -19.51 -3.28 -10.32
N GLU A 337 -19.09 -3.72 -11.52
CA GLU A 337 -19.32 -3.00 -12.77
C GLU A 337 -20.81 -3.01 -13.15
N THR A 338 -21.50 -4.15 -12.99
CA THR A 338 -22.94 -4.28 -13.30
C THR A 338 -23.82 -3.54 -12.30
N VAL A 339 -23.50 -3.61 -11.00
CA VAL A 339 -24.17 -2.86 -9.93
C VAL A 339 -24.07 -1.36 -10.17
N VAL A 340 -22.90 -0.83 -10.54
CA VAL A 340 -22.75 0.60 -10.88
C VAL A 340 -23.52 0.96 -12.15
N ALA A 341 -23.58 0.08 -13.14
CA ALA A 341 -24.36 0.31 -14.36
C ALA A 341 -25.87 0.43 -14.07
N ALA A 342 -26.41 -0.43 -13.21
CA ALA A 342 -27.81 -0.40 -12.77
C ALA A 342 -28.13 0.84 -11.89
N LEU A 343 -27.22 1.21 -10.97
CA LEU A 343 -27.37 2.41 -10.13
C LEU A 343 -27.28 3.71 -10.93
N HIS A 344 -26.47 3.78 -11.99
CA HIS A 344 -26.17 5.00 -12.73
C HIS A 344 -27.40 5.76 -13.30
N PRO A 345 -28.42 5.16 -13.95
CA PRO A 345 -29.61 5.89 -14.42
C PRO A 345 -30.41 6.51 -13.27
N LEU A 346 -30.71 5.76 -12.20
CA LEU A 346 -31.39 6.31 -11.02
C LEU A 346 -30.57 7.39 -10.33
N PHE A 347 -29.26 7.17 -10.18
CA PHE A 347 -28.37 8.14 -9.55
C PHE A 347 -28.27 9.43 -10.38
N ARG A 348 -28.26 9.35 -11.72
CA ARG A 348 -28.31 10.53 -12.60
C ARG A 348 -29.59 11.33 -12.36
N GLN A 349 -30.75 10.68 -12.39
CA GLN A 349 -32.03 11.35 -12.13
C GLN A 349 -32.04 11.99 -10.74
N ALA A 350 -31.60 11.25 -9.72
CA ALA A 350 -31.50 11.74 -8.35
C ALA A 350 -30.57 12.97 -8.24
N MET A 351 -29.44 13.00 -8.97
CA MET A 351 -28.52 14.14 -9.02
C MET A 351 -29.07 15.33 -9.83
N GLU A 352 -30.07 15.13 -10.70
CA GLU A 352 -30.75 16.21 -11.44
C GLU A 352 -31.78 16.94 -10.58
N ASP A 353 -32.57 16.19 -9.79
CA ASP A 353 -33.64 16.72 -8.92
C ASP A 353 -33.14 17.20 -7.53
N TRP A 354 -31.90 16.90 -7.16
CA TRP A 354 -31.35 17.17 -5.82
C TRP A 354 -30.84 18.60 -5.63
N GLU A 355 -31.26 19.23 -4.53
CA GLU A 355 -30.74 20.49 -4.00
C GLU A 355 -29.76 20.23 -2.83
N PRO A 356 -28.42 20.24 -3.04
CA PRO A 356 -27.46 19.74 -2.06
C PRO A 356 -27.45 20.50 -0.73
N LEU A 357 -27.64 21.82 -0.77
CA LEU A 357 -27.60 22.66 0.43
C LEU A 357 -28.90 22.60 1.24
N ARG A 358 -30.03 22.18 0.65
CA ARG A 358 -31.30 22.01 1.36
C ARG A 358 -31.47 20.64 1.99
N LYS A 359 -30.95 19.59 1.35
CA LYS A 359 -31.00 18.20 1.82
C LYS A 359 -29.62 17.55 1.75
N PRO A 360 -28.72 17.80 2.74
CA PRO A 360 -27.35 17.29 2.69
C PRO A 360 -27.29 15.76 2.73
N ASP A 361 -28.17 15.10 3.50
CA ASP A 361 -28.11 13.64 3.75
C ASP A 361 -28.76 12.77 2.66
N PHE A 362 -29.08 13.35 1.51
CA PHE A 362 -29.80 12.68 0.42
C PHE A 362 -29.03 11.46 -0.12
N LEU A 363 -29.68 10.28 -0.14
CA LEU A 363 -29.10 8.98 -0.53
C LEU A 363 -27.87 8.51 0.27
N VAL A 364 -27.42 9.25 1.29
CA VAL A 364 -26.22 8.93 2.09
C VAL A 364 -26.36 7.58 2.78
N ALA A 365 -27.52 7.29 3.37
CA ALA A 365 -27.77 6.04 4.07
C ALA A 365 -27.69 4.80 3.15
N ASP A 366 -28.25 4.88 1.94
CA ASP A 366 -28.26 3.78 0.98
C ASP A 366 -26.87 3.61 0.32
N LEU A 367 -26.16 4.70 0.01
CA LEU A 367 -24.80 4.64 -0.50
C LEU A 367 -23.80 4.09 0.53
N LEU A 368 -23.98 4.36 1.83
CA LEU A 368 -23.17 3.75 2.90
C LEU A 368 -23.39 2.25 3.00
N ARG A 369 -24.63 1.77 2.84
CA ARG A 369 -24.96 0.34 2.78
C ARG A 369 -24.30 -0.37 1.59
N LEU A 370 -24.27 0.30 0.44
CA LEU A 370 -23.63 -0.23 -0.78
C LEU A 370 -22.09 -0.07 -0.77
N GLN A 371 -21.53 0.77 0.09
CA GLN A 371 -20.09 1.06 0.11
C GLN A 371 -19.18 -0.18 0.20
N PRO A 372 -19.47 -1.22 1.01
CA PRO A 372 -18.65 -2.44 1.07
C PRO A 372 -18.60 -3.20 -0.27
N ILE A 373 -19.71 -3.19 -1.01
CA ILE A 373 -19.84 -3.83 -2.32
C ILE A 373 -19.11 -2.99 -3.39
N LEU A 374 -19.37 -1.68 -3.40
CA LEU A 374 -18.83 -0.72 -4.39
C LEU A 374 -17.33 -0.46 -4.23
N SER A 375 -16.78 -0.64 -3.02
CA SER A 375 -15.35 -0.43 -2.72
C SER A 375 -14.51 -1.71 -2.82
N ARG A 376 -15.12 -2.87 -3.15
CA ARG A 376 -14.42 -4.16 -3.29
C ARG A 376 -13.45 -4.08 -4.46
N ARG A 377 -12.16 -3.87 -4.17
CA ARG A 377 -11.08 -3.82 -5.16
C ARG A 377 -10.58 -5.25 -5.43
N PRO A 378 -10.42 -5.69 -6.69
CA PRO A 378 -9.91 -7.04 -6.97
C PRO A 378 -8.48 -7.19 -6.42
N GLU A 379 -8.28 -8.14 -5.50
CA GLU A 379 -7.00 -8.33 -4.79
C GLU A 379 -5.81 -8.65 -5.70
N HIS A 380 -6.06 -9.10 -6.94
CA HIS A 380 -5.02 -9.58 -7.85
C HIS A 380 -4.61 -8.56 -8.93
N GLY A 381 -5.13 -7.33 -8.86
CA GLY A 381 -4.76 -6.24 -9.76
C GLY A 381 -3.50 -5.49 -9.32
N VAL A 382 -2.31 -5.91 -9.78
CA VAL A 382 -1.14 -5.01 -9.87
C VAL A 382 -1.31 -4.05 -11.06
N THR A 383 -2.45 -3.36 -11.10
CA THR A 383 -2.81 -2.41 -12.13
C THR A 383 -2.43 -0.99 -11.69
N GLN A 384 -1.71 -0.34 -12.60
CA GLN A 384 -1.32 1.07 -12.59
C GLN A 384 -2.39 1.96 -11.90
N ARG A 385 -1.95 2.91 -11.05
CA ARG A 385 -2.80 3.85 -10.29
C ARG A 385 -3.57 4.87 -11.16
N SER A 386 -3.90 4.54 -12.41
CA SER A 386 -4.37 5.46 -13.45
C SER A 386 -5.81 5.23 -13.93
N SER A 387 -6.44 4.10 -13.60
CA SER A 387 -7.86 3.87 -13.93
C SER A 387 -8.72 4.13 -12.69
N THR A 388 -9.60 5.13 -12.77
CA THR A 388 -10.69 5.30 -11.80
C THR A 388 -11.64 4.11 -11.86
N THR A 389 -12.20 3.72 -10.72
CA THR A 389 -13.25 2.70 -10.68
C THR A 389 -14.55 3.21 -11.34
N PRO A 390 -15.50 2.33 -11.71
CA PRO A 390 -16.80 2.75 -12.23
C PRO A 390 -17.52 3.67 -11.24
N TYR A 391 -17.49 3.31 -9.95
CA TYR A 391 -18.07 4.10 -8.86
C TYR A 391 -17.40 5.48 -8.72
N GLU A 392 -16.07 5.53 -8.69
CA GLU A 392 -15.32 6.80 -8.66
C GLU A 392 -15.66 7.70 -9.85
N THR A 393 -15.85 7.10 -11.02
CA THR A 393 -16.21 7.80 -12.25
C THR A 393 -17.64 8.34 -12.18
N MET A 394 -18.59 7.56 -11.63
CA MET A 394 -19.98 7.99 -11.39
C MET A 394 -20.07 9.19 -10.44
N ILE A 395 -19.37 9.14 -9.30
CA ILE A 395 -19.32 10.26 -8.34
C ILE A 395 -18.62 11.49 -8.95
N TYR A 396 -17.52 11.31 -9.70
CA TYR A 396 -16.82 12.41 -10.36
C TYR A 396 -17.64 13.09 -11.47
N THR A 397 -18.47 12.32 -12.20
CA THR A 397 -19.23 12.83 -13.36
C THR A 397 -20.63 13.34 -13.03
N LEU A 398 -21.30 12.80 -12.00
CA LEU A 398 -22.68 13.16 -11.65
C LEU A 398 -22.77 13.99 -10.36
N TRP A 399 -22.10 13.56 -9.28
CA TRP A 399 -22.18 14.23 -7.98
C TRP A 399 -21.35 15.52 -7.94
N LEU A 400 -20.07 15.46 -8.34
CA LEU A 400 -19.16 16.60 -8.25
C LEU A 400 -19.66 17.85 -9.00
N PRO A 401 -20.21 17.77 -10.23
CA PRO A 401 -20.72 18.96 -10.92
C PRO A 401 -21.90 19.61 -10.21
N ARG A 402 -22.79 18.83 -9.58
CA ARG A 402 -23.96 19.32 -8.85
C ARG A 402 -23.56 20.02 -7.56
N VAL A 403 -22.73 19.37 -6.74
CA VAL A 403 -22.19 19.97 -5.51
C VAL A 403 -21.35 21.20 -5.81
N ARG A 404 -20.51 21.17 -6.86
CA ARG A 404 -19.76 22.35 -7.32
C ARG A 404 -20.69 23.49 -7.74
N SER A 405 -21.79 23.21 -8.45
CA SER A 405 -22.77 24.24 -8.83
C SER A 405 -23.37 24.92 -7.59
N ALA A 406 -23.87 24.12 -6.63
CA ALA A 406 -24.44 24.65 -5.39
C ALA A 406 -23.41 25.46 -4.57
N PHE A 407 -22.17 24.95 -4.45
CA PHE A 407 -21.10 25.65 -3.75
C PHE A 407 -20.66 26.95 -4.42
N LEU A 408 -20.71 27.05 -5.75
CA LEU A 408 -20.37 28.29 -6.46
C LEU A 408 -21.52 29.30 -6.39
N ASN A 409 -22.74 28.87 -6.72
CA ASN A 409 -23.88 29.75 -7.02
C ASN A 409 -24.77 30.06 -5.81
N GLU A 410 -24.99 29.10 -4.91
CA GLU A 410 -26.01 29.20 -3.84
C GLU A 410 -25.40 29.42 -2.45
N TRP A 411 -24.26 28.79 -2.16
CA TRP A 411 -23.64 28.86 -0.84
C TRP A 411 -23.11 30.26 -0.50
N ASP A 412 -23.53 30.84 0.63
CA ASP A 412 -22.88 32.02 1.23
C ASP A 412 -21.80 31.60 2.25
N VAL A 413 -20.60 32.17 2.14
CA VAL A 413 -19.49 31.91 3.05
C VAL A 413 -19.82 32.30 4.50
N TYR A 414 -20.70 33.29 4.69
CA TYR A 414 -21.15 33.72 6.02
C TYR A 414 -22.21 32.78 6.64
N ASP A 415 -22.77 31.82 5.90
CA ASP A 415 -23.54 30.69 6.43
C ASP A 415 -22.93 29.34 5.99
N PRO A 416 -21.88 28.86 6.70
CA PRO A 416 -21.24 27.58 6.44
C PRO A 416 -22.06 26.37 6.88
N ASN A 417 -23.18 26.51 7.61
CA ASN A 417 -23.85 25.37 8.24
C ASN A 417 -24.34 24.34 7.21
N ALA A 418 -25.07 24.78 6.17
CA ALA A 418 -25.57 23.91 5.11
C ALA A 418 -24.42 23.24 4.33
N ALA A 419 -23.37 24.00 4.00
CA ALA A 419 -22.22 23.50 3.24
C ALA A 419 -21.34 22.52 4.04
N THR A 420 -21.15 22.77 5.33
CA THR A 420 -20.38 21.87 6.21
C THR A 420 -21.17 20.61 6.55
N ALA A 421 -22.49 20.70 6.74
CA ALA A 421 -23.36 19.52 6.88
C ALA A 421 -23.26 18.60 5.66
N LEU A 422 -23.35 19.13 4.43
CA LEU A 422 -23.18 18.33 3.21
C LEU A 422 -21.81 17.62 3.17
N ILE A 423 -20.74 18.35 3.48
CA ILE A 423 -19.39 17.80 3.44
C ILE A 423 -19.19 16.71 4.50
N VAL A 424 -19.74 16.87 5.70
CA VAL A 424 -19.72 15.83 6.75
C VAL A 424 -20.49 14.59 6.30
N ALA A 425 -21.71 14.75 5.79
CA ALA A 425 -22.58 13.64 5.39
C ALA A 425 -21.98 12.81 4.24
N TRP A 426 -21.36 13.45 3.25
CA TRP A 426 -20.80 12.78 2.07
C TRP A 426 -19.34 12.35 2.19
N LYS A 427 -18.58 12.85 3.18
CA LYS A 427 -17.17 12.47 3.41
C LYS A 427 -16.87 10.96 3.45
N PRO A 428 -17.69 10.09 4.09
CA PRO A 428 -17.39 8.65 4.10
C PRO A 428 -17.61 7.97 2.74
N ILE A 429 -18.48 8.53 1.89
CA ILE A 429 -18.92 7.97 0.60
C ILE A 429 -18.01 8.43 -0.55
N VAL A 430 -17.64 9.72 -0.56
CA VAL A 430 -16.98 10.36 -1.70
C VAL A 430 -15.50 9.92 -1.80
N PRO A 431 -15.02 9.49 -2.97
CA PRO A 431 -13.62 9.13 -3.16
C PRO A 431 -12.67 10.27 -2.81
N HIS A 432 -11.54 9.94 -2.17
CA HIS A 432 -10.61 10.93 -1.62
C HIS A 432 -10.15 12.00 -2.63
N PHE A 433 -9.89 11.63 -3.89
CA PHE A 433 -9.47 12.58 -4.92
C PHE A 433 -10.59 13.55 -5.34
N VAL A 434 -11.86 13.12 -5.30
CA VAL A 434 -13.03 13.96 -5.58
C VAL A 434 -13.27 14.93 -4.43
N TYR A 435 -13.17 14.45 -3.18
CA TYR A 435 -13.22 15.30 -1.99
C TYR A 435 -12.11 16.37 -2.04
N ALA A 436 -10.86 15.97 -2.29
CA ALA A 436 -9.72 16.88 -2.41
C ALA A 436 -9.94 17.91 -3.54
N ASN A 437 -10.47 17.49 -4.70
CA ASN A 437 -10.81 18.41 -5.79
C ASN A 437 -11.86 19.46 -5.38
N LEU A 438 -12.94 19.04 -4.70
CA LEU A 438 -13.98 19.96 -4.21
C LEU A 438 -13.40 20.98 -3.22
N ILE A 439 -12.60 20.52 -2.25
CA ILE A 439 -11.96 21.40 -1.26
C ILE A 439 -10.98 22.37 -1.93
N ASP A 440 -10.04 21.88 -2.74
CA ASP A 440 -8.95 22.66 -3.30
C ASP A 440 -9.39 23.62 -4.42
N GLN A 441 -10.38 23.24 -5.23
CA GLN A 441 -10.80 24.01 -6.42
C GLN A 441 -12.07 24.83 -6.22
N VAL A 442 -12.87 24.57 -5.18
CA VAL A 442 -14.16 25.24 -4.96
C VAL A 442 -14.21 25.92 -3.59
N VAL A 443 -14.01 25.15 -2.52
CA VAL A 443 -14.15 25.67 -1.14
C VAL A 443 -13.04 26.66 -0.82
N VAL A 444 -11.78 26.24 -0.88
CA VAL A 444 -10.63 27.08 -0.49
C VAL A 444 -10.50 28.35 -1.33
N PRO A 445 -10.68 28.34 -2.67
CA PRO A 445 -10.68 29.57 -3.46
C PRO A 445 -11.79 30.55 -3.06
N LYS A 446 -13.00 30.06 -2.75
CA LYS A 446 -14.11 30.91 -2.30
C LYS A 446 -13.88 31.47 -0.89
N LEU A 447 -13.35 30.68 0.04
CA LEU A 447 -12.92 31.13 1.38
C LEU A 447 -11.79 32.17 1.30
N SER A 448 -10.77 31.92 0.48
CA SER A 448 -9.66 32.84 0.24
C SER A 448 -10.14 34.15 -0.41
N GLY A 449 -11.09 34.08 -1.35
CA GLY A 449 -11.76 35.24 -1.94
C GLY A 449 -12.52 36.08 -0.91
N ALA A 450 -13.34 35.45 -0.08
CA ALA A 450 -14.07 36.11 1.01
C ALA A 450 -13.12 36.72 2.07
N LEU A 451 -12.02 36.04 2.38
CA LEU A 451 -10.98 36.53 3.29
C LEU A 451 -10.24 37.75 2.70
N LYS A 452 -9.99 37.73 1.39
CA LYS A 452 -9.37 38.85 0.63
C LYS A 452 -10.29 40.05 0.55
N SER A 453 -11.60 39.88 0.33
CA SER A 453 -12.57 40.98 0.33
C SER A 453 -12.89 41.52 1.74
N TRP A 454 -12.87 40.67 2.78
CA TRP A 454 -13.14 41.06 4.16
C TRP A 454 -12.21 42.17 4.66
N ARG A 455 -12.81 43.18 5.31
CA ARG A 455 -12.12 44.33 5.89
C ARG A 455 -12.28 44.33 7.42
N PRO A 456 -11.18 44.28 8.20
CA PRO A 456 -11.22 44.34 9.67
C PRO A 456 -11.87 45.60 10.26
N ARG A 457 -11.89 46.69 9.50
CA ARG A 457 -12.47 47.98 9.89
C ARG A 457 -13.52 48.38 8.85
N SER A 458 -14.76 48.58 9.31
CA SER A 458 -15.84 49.13 8.49
C SER A 458 -15.50 50.52 7.96
N SER A 459 -15.63 50.70 6.65
CA SER A 459 -15.36 51.97 5.99
C SER A 459 -16.51 52.95 6.26
N ARG A 460 -16.21 54.11 6.87
CA ARG A 460 -17.21 55.17 7.11
C ARG A 460 -17.85 55.72 5.82
N ARG A 461 -17.25 55.52 4.65
CA ARG A 461 -17.79 56.00 3.36
C ARG A 461 -18.67 54.97 2.64
N HIS A 462 -18.31 53.69 2.73
CA HIS A 462 -19.04 52.59 2.10
C HIS A 462 -18.94 51.35 3.01
N PRO A 463 -19.76 51.25 4.07
CA PRO A 463 -19.75 50.09 4.95
C PRO A 463 -20.46 48.92 4.25
N SER A 464 -19.75 47.82 4.01
CA SER A 464 -20.44 46.56 3.72
C SER A 464 -21.10 46.04 4.99
N GLN A 465 -22.22 45.30 4.88
CA GLN A 465 -22.89 44.69 6.04
C GLN A 465 -22.00 43.69 6.80
N GLN A 466 -20.89 43.25 6.21
CA GLN A 466 -19.96 42.27 6.77
C GLN A 466 -18.62 42.87 7.20
N ASP A 467 -18.35 44.16 6.89
CA ASP A 467 -17.10 44.80 7.29
C ASP A 467 -17.02 44.98 8.81
N GLY A 468 -15.88 44.65 9.41
CA GLY A 468 -15.66 44.75 10.85
C GLY A 468 -16.36 43.68 11.71
N LYS A 469 -17.14 42.77 11.10
CA LYS A 469 -17.56 41.54 11.78
C LYS A 469 -16.39 40.56 11.90
N PHE A 470 -16.39 39.76 12.96
CA PHE A 470 -15.42 38.69 13.16
C PHE A 470 -15.65 37.56 12.13
N PRO A 471 -14.61 37.10 11.40
CA PRO A 471 -14.75 36.10 10.33
C PRO A 471 -14.82 34.67 10.92
N TRP A 472 -15.83 34.41 11.75
CA TRP A 472 -16.03 33.15 12.46
C TRP A 472 -16.07 31.93 11.53
N TRP A 473 -16.63 32.11 10.32
CA TRP A 473 -16.75 31.08 9.29
C TRP A 473 -15.39 30.47 8.92
N LEU A 474 -14.30 31.26 8.99
CA LEU A 474 -12.97 30.78 8.66
C LEU A 474 -12.57 29.62 9.57
N PHE A 475 -12.83 29.76 10.87
CA PHE A 475 -12.47 28.79 11.90
C PHE A 475 -13.33 27.53 11.81
N THR A 476 -14.62 27.64 11.46
CA THR A 476 -15.48 26.46 11.24
C THR A 476 -15.03 25.63 10.04
N TRP A 477 -14.33 26.22 9.07
CA TRP A 477 -13.82 25.50 7.91
C TRP A 477 -12.48 24.80 8.16
N LEU A 478 -11.63 25.30 9.07
CA LEU A 478 -10.28 24.75 9.31
C LEU A 478 -10.27 23.25 9.59
N GLN A 479 -11.28 22.73 10.30
CA GLN A 479 -11.39 21.30 10.65
C GLN A 479 -11.67 20.35 9.46
N TYR A 480 -12.08 20.88 8.30
CA TYR A 480 -12.38 20.09 7.10
C TYR A 480 -11.26 20.12 6.05
N LEU A 481 -10.25 20.98 6.25
CA LEU A 481 -9.14 21.20 5.34
C LEU A 481 -7.95 20.31 5.69
N GLY A 482 -7.23 19.83 4.67
CA GLY A 482 -5.98 19.10 4.86
C GLY A 482 -4.80 20.02 5.21
N ASP A 483 -3.72 19.42 5.72
CA ASP A 483 -2.52 20.10 6.25
C ASP A 483 -1.94 21.19 5.35
N ARG A 484 -2.10 21.06 4.02
CA ARG A 484 -1.68 22.05 3.01
C ARG A 484 -2.30 23.43 3.19
N HIS A 485 -3.51 23.51 3.75
CA HIS A 485 -4.21 24.78 3.95
C HIS A 485 -4.22 25.23 5.40
N THR A 486 -4.10 24.30 6.34
CA THR A 486 -4.18 24.55 7.79
C THR A 486 -2.82 24.91 8.41
N ASN A 487 -1.69 24.53 7.80
CA ASN A 487 -0.36 24.78 8.36
C ASN A 487 0.08 26.26 8.20
N PRO A 488 0.32 27.02 9.30
CA PRO A 488 0.66 28.44 9.24
C PRO A 488 2.10 28.74 8.79
N GLN A 489 2.96 27.73 8.71
CA GLN A 489 4.35 27.85 8.21
C GLN A 489 4.43 27.76 6.67
N GLN A 490 3.41 27.23 6.00
CA GLN A 490 3.42 27.14 4.53
C GLN A 490 3.26 28.53 3.89
N PRO A 491 3.99 28.83 2.80
CA PRO A 491 3.93 30.14 2.14
C PRO A 491 2.58 30.38 1.43
N THR A 492 1.92 29.30 1.02
CA THR A 492 0.65 29.26 0.28
C THR A 492 -0.38 28.45 1.04
N GLY A 493 -1.66 28.79 0.89
CA GLY A 493 -2.77 28.11 1.55
C GLY A 493 -3.66 29.10 2.32
N LEU A 494 -4.81 28.63 2.80
CA LEU A 494 -5.78 29.49 3.50
C LEU A 494 -5.19 30.09 4.79
N MET A 495 -4.38 29.33 5.54
CA MET A 495 -3.72 29.82 6.75
C MET A 495 -2.67 30.91 6.47
N SER A 496 -2.00 30.91 5.31
CA SER A 496 -1.03 31.94 4.98
C SER A 496 -1.72 33.26 4.57
N ASP A 497 -2.85 33.19 3.87
CA ASP A 497 -3.76 34.33 3.64
C ASP A 497 -4.34 34.85 4.97
N MET A 498 -4.73 33.94 5.88
CA MET A 498 -5.24 34.26 7.22
C MET A 498 -4.21 34.99 8.06
N LYS A 499 -2.95 34.50 8.11
CA LYS A 499 -1.83 35.17 8.78
C LYS A 499 -1.58 36.57 8.24
N ARG A 500 -1.59 36.75 6.91
CA ARG A 500 -1.47 38.08 6.26
C ARG A 500 -2.60 39.02 6.69
N LYS A 501 -3.84 38.53 6.73
CA LYS A 501 -4.99 39.31 7.17
C LYS A 501 -4.95 39.63 8.66
N PHE A 502 -4.52 38.71 9.51
CA PHE A 502 -4.35 38.95 10.95
C PHE A 502 -3.35 40.07 11.24
N ARG A 503 -2.23 40.12 10.53
CA ARG A 503 -1.28 41.25 10.60
C ARG A 503 -1.96 42.59 10.28
N VAL A 504 -2.75 42.65 9.20
CA VAL A 504 -3.54 43.84 8.85
C VAL A 504 -4.60 44.18 9.92
N VAL A 505 -5.20 43.18 10.60
CA VAL A 505 -6.06 43.42 11.77
C VAL A 505 -5.25 44.12 12.87
N LEU A 506 -4.11 43.55 13.27
CA LEU A 506 -3.25 44.11 14.32
C LEU A 506 -2.72 45.51 13.99
N ASP A 507 -2.37 45.77 12.72
CA ASP A 507 -1.90 47.08 12.24
C ASP A 507 -3.02 48.15 12.22
N THR A 508 -4.27 47.75 11.96
CA THR A 508 -5.41 48.66 11.79
C THR A 508 -6.39 48.70 12.94
N TRP A 509 -6.25 47.82 13.95
CA TRP A 509 -7.10 47.84 15.14
C TRP A 509 -6.84 49.09 15.99
N SER A 510 -7.88 49.56 16.67
CA SER A 510 -7.81 50.71 17.59
C SER A 510 -7.78 50.20 19.03
N LEU A 511 -6.70 50.49 19.75
CA LEU A 511 -6.47 49.99 21.12
C LEU A 511 -7.60 50.37 22.08
N ARG A 512 -8.12 51.61 21.97
CA ARG A 512 -9.33 52.12 22.65
C ARG A 512 -10.62 51.28 22.53
N ARG A 513 -10.69 50.31 21.61
CA ARG A 513 -11.82 49.36 21.51
C ARG A 513 -11.62 48.09 22.34
N GLY A 514 -10.50 47.94 23.03
CA GLY A 514 -10.13 46.73 23.74
C GLY A 514 -9.60 45.63 22.81
N LEU A 515 -9.81 44.38 23.19
CA LEU A 515 -9.31 43.20 22.49
C LEU A 515 -9.99 43.00 21.13
N VAL A 516 -9.27 42.32 20.22
CA VAL A 516 -9.85 41.86 18.95
C VAL A 516 -10.87 40.76 19.20
N ASN A 517 -12.06 40.88 18.63
CA ASN A 517 -13.10 39.86 18.71
C ASN A 517 -12.57 38.49 18.27
N GLY A 518 -12.77 37.45 19.09
CA GLY A 518 -12.33 36.09 18.79
C GLY A 518 -10.81 35.91 18.74
N ILE A 519 -10.02 36.77 19.39
CA ILE A 519 -8.55 36.69 19.46
C ILE A 519 -8.01 35.30 19.86
N GLU A 520 -8.74 34.58 20.71
CA GLU A 520 -8.39 33.22 21.13
C GLU A 520 -8.42 32.23 19.96
N LEU A 521 -9.42 32.34 19.09
CA LEU A 521 -9.50 31.50 17.88
C LEU A 521 -8.34 31.81 16.92
N TRP A 522 -7.88 33.07 16.85
CA TRP A 522 -6.66 33.43 16.10
C TRP A 522 -5.38 32.82 16.72
N ARG A 523 -5.27 32.81 18.05
CA ARG A 523 -4.17 32.17 18.79
C ARG A 523 -4.13 30.68 18.51
N ASP A 524 -5.26 30.00 18.70
CA ASP A 524 -5.37 28.54 18.63
C ASP A 524 -5.14 28.04 17.18
N ALA A 525 -5.53 28.83 16.18
CA ALA A 525 -5.33 28.49 14.77
C ALA A 525 -3.94 28.85 14.20
N LEU A 526 -3.29 29.93 14.66
CA LEU A 526 -1.95 30.33 14.19
C LEU A 526 -0.80 29.70 15.01
N GLY A 527 -1.07 29.27 16.24
CA GLY A 527 -0.07 28.70 17.15
C GLY A 527 1.14 29.63 17.33
N PRO A 528 2.39 29.19 17.10
CA PRO A 528 3.58 30.01 17.32
C PRO A 528 3.67 31.24 16.41
N GLU A 529 2.98 31.25 15.26
CA GLU A 529 2.94 32.43 14.38
C GLU A 529 2.09 33.58 14.97
N PHE A 530 1.22 33.29 15.93
CA PHE A 530 0.45 34.29 16.65
C PHE A 530 1.37 35.23 17.45
N ASP A 531 2.25 34.66 18.28
CA ASP A 531 3.23 35.40 19.10
C ASP A 531 4.16 36.25 18.23
N ALA A 532 4.60 35.72 17.09
CA ALA A 532 5.41 36.45 16.12
C ALA A 532 4.65 37.64 15.51
N CYS A 533 3.36 37.47 15.19
CA CYS A 533 2.52 38.57 14.70
C CYS A 533 2.29 39.64 15.80
N LEU A 534 1.99 39.24 17.04
CA LEU A 534 1.84 40.20 18.15
C LEU A 534 3.13 40.99 18.41
N ARG A 535 4.28 40.31 18.46
CA ARG A 535 5.59 40.96 18.69
C ARG A 535 5.97 41.95 17.60
N ASN A 536 5.68 41.64 16.34
CA ASN A 536 6.15 42.45 15.22
C ASN A 536 5.16 43.57 14.82
N HIS A 537 3.85 43.36 15.00
CA HIS A 537 2.81 44.30 14.56
C HIS A 537 2.10 45.03 15.70
N LEU A 538 1.83 44.35 16.83
CA LEU A 538 1.09 44.96 17.93
C LEU A 538 2.01 45.62 18.96
N LEU A 539 3.07 44.94 19.41
CA LEU A 539 3.96 45.45 20.47
C LEU A 539 4.58 46.83 20.15
N PRO A 540 5.06 47.13 18.92
CA PRO A 540 5.56 48.47 18.59
C PRO A 540 4.45 49.53 18.61
N ARG A 541 3.19 49.14 18.34
CA ARG A 541 2.03 50.04 18.42
C ARG A 541 1.59 50.27 19.85
N LEU A 542 1.69 49.28 20.75
CA LEU A 542 1.48 49.45 22.18
C LEU A 542 2.53 50.39 22.79
N ALA A 543 3.81 50.20 22.42
CA ALA A 543 4.90 51.09 22.82
C ALA A 543 4.65 52.53 22.36
N ARG A 544 4.36 52.72 21.07
CA ARG A 544 4.00 54.03 20.52
C ARG A 544 2.77 54.65 21.19
N HIS A 545 1.76 53.86 21.55
CA HIS A 545 0.56 54.35 22.23
C HIS A 545 0.87 54.86 23.64
N LEU A 546 1.66 54.11 24.42
CA LEU A 546 2.20 54.60 25.70
C LEU A 546 3.14 55.79 25.52
N ARG A 547 3.85 55.90 24.39
CA ARG A 547 4.73 57.04 24.11
C ARG A 547 3.96 58.33 23.82
N GLU A 548 2.95 58.25 22.96
CA GLU A 548 2.22 59.41 22.40
C GLU A 548 1.01 59.83 23.25
N ASP A 549 0.18 58.87 23.72
CA ASP A 549 -1.11 59.18 24.33
C ASP A 549 -1.07 59.14 25.87
N PHE A 550 -0.06 58.51 26.50
CA PHE A 550 0.05 58.43 27.95
C PHE A 550 1.00 59.50 28.51
N ALA A 551 0.52 60.29 29.45
CA ALA A 551 1.32 61.18 30.28
C ALA A 551 1.12 60.80 31.75
N VAL A 552 2.20 60.81 32.52
CA VAL A 552 2.10 60.80 33.99
C VAL A 552 1.76 62.24 34.42
N ASN A 553 0.86 62.41 35.39
CA ASN A 553 0.50 63.71 35.95
C ASN A 553 -0.08 63.50 37.36
N PRO A 554 0.59 63.97 38.44
CA PRO A 554 0.11 63.74 39.81
C PRO A 554 -1.25 64.37 40.15
N GLN A 555 -1.68 65.40 39.42
CA GLN A 555 -2.90 66.16 39.73
C GLN A 555 -4.15 65.69 38.97
N ASP A 556 -3.97 65.15 37.76
CA ASP A 556 -5.05 64.65 36.89
C ASP A 556 -4.50 63.54 35.99
N GLN A 557 -4.60 62.30 36.46
CA GLN A 557 -3.98 61.13 35.84
C GLN A 557 -4.96 60.40 34.92
N ASP A 558 -4.77 60.52 33.61
CA ASP A 558 -5.44 59.67 32.62
C ASP A 558 -4.79 58.27 32.60
N LEU A 559 -5.59 57.24 32.92
CA LEU A 559 -5.17 55.83 32.85
C LEU A 559 -5.62 55.13 31.56
N THR A 560 -6.40 55.76 30.69
CA THR A 560 -7.03 55.09 29.53
C THR A 560 -6.02 54.44 28.59
N ALA A 561 -4.94 55.14 28.24
CA ALA A 561 -3.88 54.62 27.38
C ALA A 561 -3.06 53.49 28.06
N PHE A 562 -2.97 53.51 29.39
CA PHE A 562 -2.29 52.47 30.18
C PHE A 562 -3.17 51.21 30.32
N GLU A 563 -4.45 51.37 30.64
CA GLU A 563 -5.45 50.28 30.63
C GLU A 563 -5.57 49.62 29.25
N ASP A 564 -5.59 50.41 28.18
CA ASP A 564 -5.66 49.92 26.80
C ASP A 564 -4.51 48.95 26.46
N VAL A 565 -3.33 49.16 27.06
CA VAL A 565 -2.18 48.26 26.95
C VAL A 565 -2.30 47.07 27.90
N LEU A 566 -2.70 47.29 29.16
CA LEU A 566 -2.88 46.19 30.13
C LEU A 566 -3.97 45.19 29.74
N ARG A 567 -4.97 45.58 28.94
CA ARG A 567 -5.97 44.67 28.35
C ARG A 567 -5.34 43.53 27.53
N TRP A 568 -4.13 43.73 26.99
CA TRP A 568 -3.41 42.72 26.20
C TRP A 568 -2.48 41.81 27.02
N LYS A 569 -2.36 42.01 28.35
CA LYS A 569 -1.42 41.27 29.20
C LYS A 569 -1.53 39.75 29.06
N GLY A 570 -2.74 39.20 28.89
CA GLY A 570 -2.97 37.76 28.75
C GLY A 570 -2.47 37.12 27.44
N PHE A 571 -2.00 37.93 26.49
CA PHE A 571 -1.46 37.48 25.20
C PHE A 571 0.05 37.72 25.06
N PHE A 572 0.70 38.27 26.09
CA PHE A 572 2.15 38.48 26.14
C PHE A 572 2.72 37.78 27.37
N LYS A 573 3.97 37.30 27.28
CA LYS A 573 4.69 36.83 28.48
C LYS A 573 4.93 38.01 29.43
N PRO A 574 4.83 37.86 30.76
CA PRO A 574 5.02 38.98 31.70
C PRO A 574 6.30 39.78 31.45
N ASN A 575 7.42 39.12 31.15
CA ASN A 575 8.69 39.77 30.83
C ASN A 575 8.60 40.76 29.64
N VAL A 576 7.78 40.48 28.62
CA VAL A 576 7.59 41.40 27.48
C VAL A 576 6.80 42.64 27.90
N MET A 577 5.82 42.49 28.80
CA MET A 577 5.09 43.62 29.40
C MET A 577 5.99 44.42 30.34
N GLY A 578 6.83 43.77 31.15
CA GLY A 578 7.84 44.42 31.98
C GLY A 578 8.79 45.29 31.16
N LEU A 579 9.43 44.71 30.13
CA LEU A 579 10.31 45.46 29.22
C LEU A 579 9.62 46.63 28.51
N LEU A 580 8.34 46.48 28.15
CA LEU A 580 7.53 47.55 27.56
C LEU A 580 7.34 48.73 28.54
N LEU A 581 7.05 48.43 29.82
CA LEU A 581 6.90 49.45 30.86
C LEU A 581 8.25 50.10 31.22
N VAL A 582 9.33 49.32 31.30
CA VAL A 582 10.69 49.84 31.52
C VAL A 582 11.11 50.81 30.40
N ALA A 583 10.70 50.56 29.15
CA ALA A 583 11.03 51.42 28.02
C ALA A 583 10.15 52.69 27.91
N GLU A 584 8.83 52.62 28.16
CA GLU A 584 7.90 53.72 27.83
C GLU A 584 7.19 54.36 29.04
N PHE A 585 7.05 53.64 30.16
CA PHE A 585 6.37 54.12 31.38
C PHE A 585 7.37 54.67 32.41
N PHE A 586 8.34 53.85 32.83
CA PHE A 586 9.26 54.21 33.91
C PHE A 586 10.09 55.47 33.65
N PRO A 587 10.57 55.79 32.43
CA PRO A 587 11.29 57.04 32.19
C PRO A 587 10.43 58.28 32.45
N LYS A 588 9.14 58.24 32.07
CA LYS A 588 8.17 59.32 32.34
C LYS A 588 7.84 59.43 33.83
N TRP A 589 7.72 58.28 34.50
CA TRP A 589 7.46 58.21 35.94
C TRP A 589 8.63 58.77 36.76
N HIS A 590 9.88 58.39 36.43
CA HIS A 590 11.09 58.92 37.06
C HIS A 590 11.29 60.42 36.80
N GLU A 591 10.99 60.91 35.58
CA GLU A 591 11.06 62.34 35.26
C GLU A 591 10.13 63.16 36.16
N ILE A 592 8.91 62.67 36.42
CA ILE A 592 7.96 63.37 37.30
C ILE A 592 8.30 63.20 38.77
N LEU A 593 8.80 62.04 39.20
CA LEU A 593 9.35 61.89 40.55
C LEU A 593 10.47 62.90 40.81
N TYR A 594 11.40 63.06 39.86
CA TYR A 594 12.46 64.08 39.93
C TYR A 594 11.88 65.50 40.02
N ILE A 595 10.91 65.84 39.17
CA ILE A 595 10.29 67.17 39.16
C ILE A 595 9.58 67.45 40.49
N TRP A 596 8.89 66.47 41.07
CA TRP A 596 8.20 66.63 42.34
C TRP A 596 9.20 66.77 43.50
N LEU A 597 10.24 65.93 43.54
CA LEU A 597 11.31 65.99 44.57
C LEU A 597 12.17 67.27 44.50
N THR A 598 12.15 68.01 43.39
CA THR A 598 12.91 69.27 43.23
C THR A 598 12.06 70.54 43.38
N ASN A 599 10.73 70.43 43.51
CA ASN A 599 9.80 71.54 43.68
C ASN A 599 8.95 71.39 44.97
N ASP A 600 9.58 71.61 46.12
CA ASP A 600 8.97 71.61 47.47
C ASP A 600 8.13 70.35 47.79
N PRO A 601 8.77 69.16 47.91
CA PRO A 601 8.06 67.88 48.00
C PRO A 601 7.39 67.63 49.36
N ASN A 602 6.09 67.31 49.33
CA ASN A 602 5.44 66.60 50.43
C ASN A 602 5.71 65.08 50.32
N TYR A 603 6.66 64.57 51.11
CA TYR A 603 7.05 63.16 51.09
C TYR A 603 5.92 62.17 51.41
N GLU A 604 4.89 62.57 52.17
CA GLU A 604 3.72 61.71 52.44
C GLU A 604 2.89 61.49 51.16
N GLU A 605 2.66 62.57 50.39
CA GLU A 605 1.95 62.51 49.10
C GLU A 605 2.75 61.74 48.04
N VAL A 606 4.08 61.96 47.98
CA VAL A 606 4.97 61.21 47.07
C VAL A 606 4.96 59.71 47.41
N GLY A 607 4.97 59.33 48.69
CA GLY A 607 4.87 57.94 49.13
C GLY A 607 3.50 57.30 48.83
N ALA A 608 2.41 58.04 49.00
CA ALA A 608 1.07 57.60 48.61
C ALA A 608 0.97 57.41 47.08
N TRP A 609 1.56 58.30 46.29
CA TRP A 609 1.61 58.20 44.83
C TRP A 609 2.46 57.03 44.33
N PHE A 610 3.62 56.77 44.95
CA PHE A 610 4.47 55.60 44.67
C PHE A 610 3.69 54.29 44.88
N THR A 611 3.09 54.13 46.07
CA THR A 611 2.36 52.91 46.43
C THR A 611 1.09 52.73 45.59
N TRP A 612 0.41 53.83 45.23
CA TRP A 612 -0.70 53.80 44.29
C TRP A 612 -0.27 53.31 42.91
N TRP A 613 0.80 53.84 42.32
CA TRP A 613 1.30 53.39 41.02
C TRP A 613 1.73 51.91 41.03
N GLN A 614 2.39 51.47 42.10
CA GLN A 614 2.73 50.06 42.29
C GLN A 614 1.48 49.16 42.27
N SER A 615 0.35 49.64 42.79
CA SER A 615 -0.93 48.90 42.73
C SER A 615 -1.58 48.83 41.34
N GLN A 616 -1.26 49.75 40.42
CA GLN A 616 -1.80 49.76 39.05
C GLN A 616 -1.11 48.74 38.12
N ILE A 617 0.15 48.39 38.39
CA ILE A 617 0.85 47.35 37.62
C ILE A 617 0.40 45.95 38.11
N PRO A 618 0.08 45.00 37.22
CA PRO A 618 -0.24 43.62 37.61
C PRO A 618 0.90 42.95 38.40
N LYS A 619 0.56 42.18 39.45
CA LYS A 619 1.53 41.50 40.33
C LYS A 619 2.59 40.71 39.57
N GLU A 620 2.18 39.89 38.60
CA GLU A 620 3.05 39.11 37.70
C GLU A 620 4.12 39.93 36.95
N VAL A 621 3.89 41.24 36.79
CA VAL A 621 4.83 42.17 36.13
C VAL A 621 5.65 42.93 37.16
N ASN A 622 5.10 43.26 38.33
CA ASN A 622 5.84 43.85 39.46
C ASN A 622 6.85 42.87 40.08
N GLU A 623 6.57 41.57 40.09
CA GLU A 623 7.45 40.51 40.60
C GLU A 623 8.67 40.23 39.69
N LEU A 624 8.79 40.93 38.55
CA LEU A 624 9.95 40.83 37.67
C LEU A 624 11.09 41.71 38.19
N ALA A 625 12.29 41.14 38.32
CA ALA A 625 13.49 41.87 38.74
C ALA A 625 13.72 43.17 37.93
N ILE A 626 13.49 43.15 36.61
CA ILE A 626 13.61 44.34 35.75
C ILE A 626 12.64 45.49 36.09
N VAL A 627 11.54 45.21 36.79
CA VAL A 627 10.55 46.20 37.26
C VAL A 627 10.83 46.56 38.72
N GLU A 628 11.21 45.60 39.55
CA GLU A 628 11.67 45.81 40.92
C GLU A 628 12.92 46.72 40.98
N GLU A 629 13.86 46.58 40.04
CA GLU A 629 15.02 47.46 39.88
C GLU A 629 14.61 48.91 39.61
N GLU A 630 13.60 49.15 38.77
CA GLU A 630 13.09 50.51 38.50
C GLU A 630 12.38 51.12 39.72
N TRP A 631 11.57 50.33 40.43
CA TRP A 631 10.98 50.76 41.71
C TRP A 631 12.06 51.07 42.75
N THR A 632 13.13 50.27 42.81
CA THR A 632 14.26 50.46 43.72
C THR A 632 15.04 51.73 43.39
N LYS A 633 15.27 52.03 42.10
CA LYS A 633 15.86 53.31 41.65
C LYS A 633 15.01 54.50 42.09
N GLY A 634 13.68 54.40 41.97
CA GLY A 634 12.75 55.44 42.45
C GLY A 634 12.82 55.66 43.96
N LEU A 635 12.90 54.58 44.75
CA LEU A 635 13.07 54.68 46.19
C LEU A 635 14.43 55.28 46.58
N GLN A 636 15.50 54.95 45.84
CA GLN A 636 16.83 55.53 46.04
C GLN A 636 16.86 57.04 45.74
N THR A 637 16.19 57.51 44.69
CA THR A 637 16.11 58.96 44.40
C THR A 637 15.27 59.71 45.44
N MET A 638 14.20 59.11 45.96
CA MET A 638 13.44 59.66 47.10
C MET A 638 14.30 59.78 48.37
N ASN A 639 15.03 58.72 48.74
CA ASN A 639 15.92 58.74 49.92
C ASN A 639 17.03 59.79 49.77
N HIS A 640 17.65 59.86 48.59
CA HIS A 640 18.70 60.85 48.32
C HIS A 640 18.18 62.29 48.33
N ALA A 641 16.95 62.53 47.85
CA ALA A 641 16.30 63.84 47.98
C ALA A 641 16.08 64.22 49.46
N ALA A 642 15.61 63.28 50.28
CA ALA A 642 15.39 63.50 51.71
C ALA A 642 16.70 63.78 52.48
N GLU A 643 17.82 63.15 52.10
CA GLU A 643 19.15 63.44 52.67
C GLU A 643 19.68 64.83 52.29
N LEU A 644 19.37 65.32 51.08
CA LEU A 644 19.84 66.60 50.58
C LEU A 644 18.99 67.79 51.07
N GLY A 645 17.69 67.58 51.32
CA GLY A 645 16.73 68.63 51.69
C GLY A 645 16.66 69.72 50.62
N ASP A 646 16.70 71.00 51.03
CA ASP A 646 16.65 72.16 50.13
C ASP A 646 17.73 72.15 49.01
N ARG A 647 18.80 71.36 49.16
CA ARG A 647 19.85 71.21 48.14
C ARG A 647 19.47 70.25 47.01
N ALA A 648 18.43 69.43 47.17
CA ALA A 648 17.96 68.49 46.15
C ALA A 648 17.69 69.18 44.81
N ALA A 649 17.14 70.40 44.82
CA ALA A 649 16.89 71.21 43.63
C ALA A 649 18.13 71.54 42.77
N LYS A 650 19.35 71.37 43.32
CA LYS A 650 20.64 71.67 42.64
C LYS A 650 21.56 70.46 42.52
N GLU A 651 21.55 69.57 43.50
CA GLU A 651 22.52 68.47 43.65
C GLU A 651 21.97 67.10 43.21
N LEU A 652 20.65 66.93 43.08
CA LEU A 652 20.05 65.65 42.69
C LEU A 652 20.25 65.37 41.17
N PRO A 653 20.78 64.21 40.77
CA PRO A 653 20.97 63.89 39.35
C PRO A 653 19.63 63.73 38.63
N ARG A 654 19.53 64.31 37.43
CA ARG A 654 18.37 64.12 36.54
C ARG A 654 18.31 62.68 36.02
N PRO A 655 17.13 62.04 36.00
CA PRO A 655 16.94 60.76 35.33
C PRO A 655 17.43 60.81 33.89
N ILE A 656 18.23 59.83 33.50
CA ILE A 656 18.72 59.73 32.12
C ILE A 656 17.56 59.22 31.26
N LEU A 657 16.93 60.13 30.52
CA LEU A 657 15.93 59.81 29.52
C LEU A 657 16.62 59.25 28.27
N ASP A 658 16.96 57.96 28.30
CA ASP A 658 17.48 57.21 27.14
C ASP A 658 16.39 57.02 26.07
N ARG A 659 16.02 58.13 25.39
CA ARG A 659 15.03 58.20 24.29
C ARG A 659 15.43 57.41 23.03
N SER A 660 16.54 56.67 23.07
CA SER A 660 17.15 55.92 21.98
C SER A 660 17.06 54.39 22.11
N THR A 661 16.40 53.86 23.15
CA THR A 661 16.00 52.44 23.15
C THR A 661 14.71 52.23 22.36
N SER A 662 14.85 52.22 21.04
CA SER A 662 14.03 51.28 20.25
C SER A 662 14.19 49.88 20.86
N LEU A 663 13.10 49.10 20.93
CA LEU A 663 13.21 47.64 21.10
C LEU A 663 14.30 47.12 20.14
N PRO A 664 15.07 46.07 20.50
CA PRO A 664 16.23 45.62 19.72
C PRO A 664 15.83 45.06 18.35
N SER A 665 15.53 45.98 17.43
CA SER A 665 15.65 45.79 16.00
C SER A 665 17.14 45.72 15.70
N THR A 666 17.57 44.56 15.21
CA THR A 666 18.66 44.40 14.24
C THR A 666 19.75 45.48 14.26
N ARG A 667 20.89 45.16 14.89
CA ARG A 667 22.16 45.91 14.86
C ARG A 667 22.54 46.40 13.45
N GLU A 668 22.17 47.61 13.05
CA GLU A 668 22.64 48.19 11.77
C GLU A 668 23.11 49.67 11.82
N ASP A 669 22.79 50.45 12.86
CA ASP A 669 23.16 51.88 12.89
C ASP A 669 24.45 52.23 13.68
N SER A 670 25.01 51.32 14.49
CA SER A 670 26.21 51.59 15.32
C SER A 670 27.56 51.54 14.56
N VAL A 671 27.57 51.71 13.23
CA VAL A 671 28.77 51.66 12.38
C VAL A 671 28.97 52.95 11.56
N ARG A 672 27.98 53.86 11.52
CA ARG A 672 28.02 55.04 10.63
C ARG A 672 28.98 56.15 11.05
N GLU A 673 29.56 56.10 12.24
CA GLU A 673 30.43 57.16 12.77
C GLU A 673 31.92 56.78 12.90
N ALA A 674 32.28 55.51 12.66
CA ALA A 674 33.66 55.02 12.73
C ALA A 674 34.34 54.80 11.36
N ALA A 675 33.61 54.97 10.24
CA ALA A 675 34.04 54.56 8.90
C ALA A 675 34.37 55.73 7.94
N ALA A 676 34.74 56.91 8.46
CA ALA A 676 35.14 58.06 7.63
C ALA A 676 36.62 58.02 7.16
N ALA A 677 37.37 56.97 7.48
CA ALA A 677 38.82 56.92 7.27
C ALA A 677 39.36 55.56 6.78
N SER A 678 38.97 55.11 5.59
CA SER A 678 39.88 54.49 4.58
C SER A 678 39.11 54.10 3.31
N LYS A 679 39.81 54.02 2.17
CA LYS A 679 39.23 53.79 0.83
C LYS A 679 39.48 52.36 0.36
N THR A 680 38.50 51.76 -0.35
CA THR A 680 38.59 51.09 -1.68
C THR A 680 37.53 49.99 -1.89
N THR A 681 37.41 49.53 -3.14
CA THR A 681 36.21 49.00 -3.82
C THR A 681 36.17 47.45 -3.91
N PRO A 682 35.14 46.76 -4.47
CA PRO A 682 34.45 45.70 -3.73
C PRO A 682 34.40 44.30 -4.40
N ALA A 683 34.04 43.25 -3.64
CA ALA A 683 33.40 42.04 -4.16
C ALA A 683 32.65 41.21 -3.08
N ALA A 684 31.34 41.00 -3.32
CA ALA A 684 30.38 39.97 -2.86
C ALA A 684 30.48 39.25 -1.47
N PRO A 685 29.34 39.00 -0.78
CA PRO A 685 29.33 38.61 0.64
C PRO A 685 29.13 37.10 0.92
N SER A 686 29.70 36.62 2.03
CA SER A 686 29.28 35.38 2.71
C SER A 686 28.09 35.63 3.66
N LYS A 687 27.37 34.56 3.99
CA LYS A 687 26.16 34.56 4.85
C LYS A 687 26.54 34.78 6.33
N PRO A 688 25.63 35.30 7.19
CA PRO A 688 25.90 35.50 8.60
C PRO A 688 26.14 34.16 9.32
N ALA A 689 27.11 34.18 10.25
CA ALA A 689 27.57 33.00 10.97
C ALA A 689 26.48 32.37 11.84
N ILE A 690 26.34 31.05 11.69
CA ILE A 690 25.80 30.18 12.74
C ILE A 690 26.89 30.06 13.80
N VAL A 691 26.53 29.95 15.09
CA VAL A 691 27.49 29.53 16.12
C VAL A 691 27.72 28.04 15.92
N GLU A 692 28.71 27.70 15.10
CA GLU A 692 29.19 26.34 14.95
C GLU A 692 30.03 25.99 16.18
N GLU A 693 29.59 24.97 16.91
CA GLU A 693 30.50 24.20 17.75
C GLU A 693 31.58 23.64 16.81
N ILE A 694 32.81 24.16 16.90
CA ILE A 694 33.91 23.78 16.01
C ILE A 694 34.07 22.26 16.11
N ALA A 695 33.71 21.54 15.05
CA ALA A 695 33.80 20.10 15.10
C ALA A 695 35.28 19.72 15.15
N PHE A 696 35.64 18.71 15.94
CA PHE A 696 37.04 18.27 16.05
C PHE A 696 37.69 17.97 14.68
N LYS A 697 36.88 17.56 13.70
CA LYS A 697 37.29 17.40 12.30
C LYS A 697 37.91 18.67 11.71
N ASP A 698 37.34 19.83 11.99
CA ASP A 698 37.76 21.10 11.40
C ASP A 698 39.09 21.55 12.02
N ILE A 699 39.29 21.30 13.33
CA ILE A 699 40.59 21.46 14.02
C ILE A 699 41.67 20.56 13.38
N VAL A 700 41.33 19.31 13.04
CA VAL A 700 42.25 18.38 12.37
C VAL A 700 42.55 18.82 10.92
N GLU A 701 41.56 19.37 10.21
CA GLU A 701 41.75 19.90 8.85
C GLU A 701 42.62 21.17 8.84
N ASP A 702 42.40 22.11 9.76
CA ASP A 702 43.24 23.30 9.93
C ASP A 702 44.68 22.92 10.30
N TRP A 703 44.88 22.01 11.26
CA TRP A 703 46.21 21.50 11.62
C TRP A 703 46.91 20.80 10.43
N CYS A 704 46.17 20.05 9.60
CA CYS A 704 46.74 19.47 8.39
C CYS A 704 47.25 20.57 7.44
N VAL A 705 46.48 21.65 7.25
CA VAL A 705 46.86 22.79 6.40
C VAL A 705 48.11 23.49 6.94
N GLU A 706 48.20 23.71 8.26
CA GLU A 706 49.40 24.29 8.91
C GLU A 706 50.66 23.44 8.68
N GLN A 707 50.53 22.10 8.72
CA GLN A 707 51.63 21.17 8.46
C GLN A 707 51.86 20.86 6.97
N GLY A 708 51.18 21.57 6.04
CA GLY A 708 51.31 21.34 4.59
C GLY A 708 50.75 20.00 4.09
N LEU A 709 49.90 19.36 4.90
CA LEU A 709 49.20 18.11 4.60
C LEU A 709 47.80 18.37 4.03
N ILE A 710 47.28 17.42 3.26
CA ILE A 710 45.94 17.45 2.68
C ILE A 710 45.14 16.29 3.24
N MET A 711 43.97 16.59 3.82
CA MET A 711 43.00 15.61 4.30
C MET A 711 41.92 15.35 3.23
N LEU A 712 41.84 14.11 2.73
CA LEU A 712 40.97 13.71 1.62
C LEU A 712 39.91 12.71 2.09
N PRO A 713 38.60 13.01 1.99
CA PRO A 713 37.54 12.05 2.36
C PRO A 713 37.45 10.91 1.34
N LEU A 714 37.58 9.66 1.81
CA LEU A 714 37.61 8.47 0.93
C LEU A 714 36.22 7.96 0.52
N ARG A 715 35.14 8.48 1.14
CA ARG A 715 33.74 8.00 0.99
C ARG A 715 33.55 6.51 1.33
N GLU A 716 34.50 5.93 2.06
CA GLU A 716 34.41 4.60 2.66
C GLU A 716 34.13 4.75 4.16
N ALA A 717 33.35 3.82 4.73
CA ALA A 717 33.10 3.75 6.16
C ALA A 717 33.95 2.63 6.80
N HIS A 718 34.47 2.87 8.00
CA HIS A 718 35.26 1.89 8.72
C HIS A 718 34.42 0.66 9.08
N PRO A 719 34.92 -0.57 8.84
CA PRO A 719 34.08 -1.79 8.79
C PRO A 719 33.52 -2.25 10.14
N LYS A 720 33.93 -1.68 11.28
CA LYS A 720 33.43 -2.07 12.61
C LYS A 720 32.61 -0.99 13.32
N ASN A 721 32.89 0.30 13.12
CA ASN A 721 32.21 1.40 13.80
C ASN A 721 31.41 2.33 12.86
N GLY A 722 31.55 2.16 11.54
CA GLY A 722 30.83 2.98 10.55
C GLY A 722 31.35 4.41 10.38
N SER A 723 32.42 4.80 11.09
CA SER A 723 33.00 6.15 11.00
C SER A 723 33.56 6.43 9.60
N PRO A 724 33.44 7.67 9.07
CA PRO A 724 33.98 8.01 7.76
C PRO A 724 35.51 7.95 7.75
N LEU A 725 36.06 7.39 6.66
CA LEU A 725 37.50 7.30 6.44
C LEU A 725 38.03 8.48 5.62
N PHE A 726 39.17 9.00 6.06
CA PHE A 726 39.93 10.08 5.45
C PHE A 726 41.33 9.60 5.11
N ARG A 727 42.03 10.29 4.20
CA ARG A 727 43.44 10.09 3.90
C ARG A 727 44.19 11.39 4.14
N ILE A 728 45.16 11.38 5.04
CA ILE A 728 46.07 12.50 5.30
C ILE A 728 47.35 12.25 4.49
N THR A 729 47.73 13.19 3.63
CA THR A 729 48.85 13.03 2.69
C THR A 729 49.56 14.34 2.38
N ALA A 730 50.88 14.32 2.27
CA ALA A 730 51.67 15.46 1.79
C ALA A 730 51.66 15.61 0.25
N SER A 731 51.11 14.64 -0.47
CA SER A 731 51.13 14.64 -1.94
C SER A 731 49.93 15.36 -2.54
N ALA A 732 50.18 16.47 -3.24
CA ALA A 732 49.18 17.20 -4.03
C ALA A 732 48.46 16.35 -5.10
N THR A 733 48.96 15.14 -5.40
CA THR A 733 48.30 14.18 -6.31
C THR A 733 47.26 13.26 -5.63
N GLY A 734 47.10 13.35 -4.30
CA GLY A 734 46.21 12.49 -3.51
C GLY A 734 46.64 11.02 -3.39
N LYS A 735 47.83 10.68 -3.90
CA LYS A 735 48.44 9.34 -3.85
C LYS A 735 49.56 9.30 -2.81
N GLY A 736 49.57 8.25 -2.00
CA GLY A 736 50.41 8.17 -0.79
C GLY A 736 49.71 8.79 0.43
N GLY A 737 50.35 8.74 1.59
CA GLY A 737 49.77 9.13 2.88
C GLY A 737 49.12 7.99 3.66
N VAL A 738 48.46 8.32 4.77
CA VAL A 738 47.85 7.33 5.69
C VAL A 738 46.33 7.48 5.73
N VAL A 739 45.63 6.37 5.93
CA VAL A 739 44.18 6.36 6.13
C VAL A 739 43.89 6.52 7.62
N ALA A 740 42.93 7.38 7.96
CA ALA A 740 42.50 7.63 9.34
C ALA A 740 40.98 7.78 9.45
N TYR A 741 40.43 7.55 10.65
CA TYR A 741 39.09 8.00 11.02
C TYR A 741 39.14 8.85 12.30
N LEU A 742 38.11 9.67 12.49
CA LEU A 742 37.94 10.48 13.71
C LEU A 742 36.87 9.83 14.60
N HIS A 743 37.13 9.77 15.90
CA HIS A 743 36.15 9.28 16.87
C HIS A 743 36.36 9.97 18.23
N GLY A 744 35.43 10.86 18.59
CA GLY A 744 35.67 11.85 19.65
C GLY A 744 36.79 12.80 19.24
N GLU A 745 37.63 13.17 20.21
CA GLU A 745 38.76 14.10 20.04
C GLU A 745 40.09 13.36 19.72
N VAL A 746 40.02 12.22 19.02
CA VAL A 746 41.19 11.38 18.71
C VAL A 746 41.20 10.96 17.23
N VAL A 747 42.39 11.08 16.60
CA VAL A 747 42.67 10.59 15.25
C VAL A 747 43.15 9.14 15.32
N TRP A 748 42.48 8.23 14.62
CA TRP A 748 42.83 6.82 14.58
C TRP A 748 43.39 6.43 13.21
N VAL A 749 44.63 5.96 13.16
CA VAL A 749 45.43 5.84 11.95
C VAL A 749 45.69 4.37 11.60
N GLN A 750 45.48 3.99 10.34
CA GLN A 750 45.68 2.62 9.86
C GLN A 750 47.17 2.22 9.88
N ASN A 751 47.49 0.99 10.29
CA ASN A 751 48.86 0.48 10.21
C ASN A 751 49.22 0.03 8.77
N LYS A 752 50.33 0.54 8.24
CA LYS A 752 50.84 0.23 6.87
C LYS A 752 51.09 -1.28 6.66
N LYS A 753 51.44 -2.04 7.73
CA LYS A 753 51.73 -3.48 7.68
C LYS A 753 50.51 -4.37 7.98
N ALA A 754 49.53 -3.89 8.75
CA ALA A 754 48.35 -4.65 9.19
C ALA A 754 47.07 -3.80 9.05
N LYS A 755 46.36 -3.96 7.93
CA LYS A 755 45.22 -3.09 7.55
C LYS A 755 44.03 -3.12 8.50
N ASP A 756 43.89 -4.17 9.32
CA ASP A 756 42.81 -4.30 10.31
C ASP A 756 43.16 -3.67 11.68
N VAL A 757 44.40 -3.18 11.85
CA VAL A 757 44.89 -2.56 13.09
C VAL A 757 44.94 -1.04 12.93
N TRP A 758 44.39 -0.34 13.92
CA TRP A 758 44.26 1.11 13.97
C TRP A 758 44.89 1.61 15.28
N GLU A 759 45.76 2.60 15.18
CA GLU A 759 46.53 3.16 16.28
C GLU A 759 46.03 4.59 16.56
N PRO A 760 45.73 4.97 17.82
CA PRO A 760 45.40 6.35 18.15
C PRO A 760 46.68 7.21 18.05
N MET A 761 46.55 8.42 17.51
CA MET A 761 47.67 9.31 17.26
C MET A 761 47.29 10.76 17.61
N GLY A 762 48.21 11.48 18.25
CA GLY A 762 48.09 12.91 18.47
C GLY A 762 48.38 13.73 17.20
N LEU A 763 48.05 15.02 17.25
CA LEU A 763 48.40 16.00 16.22
C LEU A 763 49.85 16.48 16.41
N GLU A 764 50.77 15.54 16.20
CA GLU A 764 52.21 15.67 16.46
C GLU A 764 53.03 15.25 15.22
N ASP A 765 54.32 15.58 15.18
CA ASP A 765 55.23 15.33 14.06
C ASP A 765 55.21 13.86 13.55
N ALA A 766 54.98 12.90 14.44
CA ALA A 766 54.85 11.47 14.09
C ALA A 766 53.71 11.17 13.11
N LEU A 767 52.64 11.97 13.10
CA LEU A 767 51.55 11.87 12.12
C LEU A 767 52.00 12.46 10.76
N VAL A 768 52.78 13.54 10.78
CA VAL A 768 53.34 14.19 9.59
C VAL A 768 54.32 13.26 8.87
N GLU A 769 55.30 12.69 9.56
CA GLU A 769 56.27 11.73 8.99
C GLU A 769 55.57 10.56 8.28
N ARG A 770 54.55 9.99 8.95
CA ARG A 770 53.80 8.84 8.45
C ARG A 770 52.99 9.19 7.19
N ALA A 771 52.48 10.44 7.11
CA ALA A 771 51.72 11.00 5.99
C ALA A 771 52.59 11.47 4.81
N GLU A 772 53.82 11.92 5.07
CA GLU A 772 54.85 12.11 4.04
C GLU A 772 55.37 10.77 3.48
N GLY A 773 55.25 9.70 4.27
CA GLY A 773 55.65 8.35 3.86
C GLY A 773 57.04 7.94 4.33
N ARG A 774 57.63 8.67 5.27
CA ARG A 774 58.82 8.27 6.02
C ARG A 774 58.50 7.10 6.98
#